data_AF-W6LAF6-F1
#
_entry.id   AF-W6LAF6-F1
#
_cell.length_a   1.000
_cell.length_b   1.000
_cell.length_c   1.000
_cell.angle_alpha   90.00
_cell.angle_beta   90.00
_cell.angle_gamma   90.00
#
_symmetry.space_group_name_H-M   'P 1'
#
loop_
_entity.id
_entity.type
_entity.pdbx_description
1 polymer ?
#
loop_
_entity_poly.entity_id
_entity_poly.type
_entity_poly.pdbx_seq_one_letter_code
_entity_poly.pdbx_strand_id
1 'polypeptide(L)'
;MKRHLLLSSLRNTFWPSRKVNVNHLNGEFVLLFPRRHIRVNAIRRDAVPPLRYPNSVKNDKEVVEKGSSSSLLPFFEVNNTSNVEKSYLELIDEQRIAFCDAFDALLENRQASYRDQVVIDILKKYRTEMRRLLLYLDKETYSRELNDLLSSKSLTDEKECALNGRVISLLRDAWLRRNHGGIDMHDEQKAIYRFYSLLICSEFVKSNTDVKVILDEMSTKDGLLPNHEIYESIIRSLIMLNVNVLEGVEENKPKQYVLGQPCILDRAASGDLAGRYMGHALAQLSNKNSTPSPGKLLNEKGGEKYLPLWGCFLELCALTDIDPTLMDLWWKKLCDFCDQMVIMLPEHMKSLSVHSDAAHPAKSSLLESPPEGILKAPLPYRCVYAVLAWCVRSHDIERCLRYFHEANARGLICDYPISKHLKEGDDRGFTSSFSSLLRHPGSLTTKSTNPLIQKLQLNLLVKLMSTAKSIRMDGGLKAIVVDDVKRLIDSSVLFRSSWGVLNDLVSGLSVRSAMQLVKICSSLHAAGDSAVPFNVWTSLLRRCAREYLLDEAASLFLFIRKQFALRKPEKRELVEIMMRMYATLPTPDFSSVIEIFFEHVLNTPKGEPAVAADCALYNLLIKAADSRNAAMMIFLEGCATGVGMDVETFENLLSSHSFSSVSSLSRKLPYDYVSTKLDTQLRIPANVDAHLRREEAQRARGKAVHDSTGDSN
;
A
#
# COMPACT_ATOMS: atom_id res chain seq x y z
N MET A 1 45.19 -25.45 -28.85
CA MET A 1 46.33 -25.30 -29.78
C MET A 1 45.87 -24.37 -30.92
N LYS A 2 46.51 -23.19 -31.03
CA LYS A 2 46.61 -22.23 -32.19
C LYS A 2 45.28 -21.68 -32.80
N ARG A 3 44.93 -20.40 -32.56
CA ARG A 3 45.34 -19.11 -33.24
C ARG A 3 44.42 -18.81 -34.45
N HIS A 4 43.92 -17.61 -34.80
CA HIS A 4 44.17 -16.17 -34.55
C HIS A 4 42.84 -15.41 -34.83
N LEU A 5 42.39 -14.41 -34.05
CA LEU A 5 42.62 -12.94 -34.17
C LEU A 5 42.23 -12.28 -35.51
N LEU A 6 41.24 -11.36 -35.51
CA LEU A 6 41.45 -9.91 -35.74
C LEU A 6 40.17 -9.07 -35.62
N LEU A 7 40.38 -7.86 -35.09
CA LEU A 7 39.47 -6.74 -34.87
C LEU A 7 39.14 -5.93 -36.13
N SER A 8 37.99 -5.27 -36.13
CA SER A 8 37.65 -3.92 -36.66
C SER A 8 36.13 -3.83 -36.79
N SER A 9 35.41 -2.71 -36.84
CA SER A 9 35.56 -1.30 -36.51
C SER A 9 34.19 -0.67 -36.77
N LEU A 10 33.82 0.36 -36.00
CA LEU A 10 32.68 1.27 -36.20
C LEU A 10 32.49 1.74 -37.66
N ARG A 11 31.23 1.83 -38.14
CA ARG A 11 30.55 3.08 -38.59
C ARG A 11 29.28 2.83 -39.44
N ASN A 12 28.22 3.55 -39.04
CA ASN A 12 27.18 4.26 -39.82
C ASN A 12 26.76 3.79 -41.22
N THR A 13 25.44 3.67 -41.42
CA THR A 13 24.62 4.06 -42.60
C THR A 13 23.15 3.69 -42.26
N PHE A 14 22.23 4.58 -41.90
CA PHE A 14 21.45 5.56 -42.70
C PHE A 14 20.94 5.05 -44.06
N TRP A 15 19.61 4.81 -44.16
CA TRP A 15 18.65 5.12 -45.26
C TRP A 15 17.44 4.16 -45.29
N PRO A 16 16.29 4.49 -45.93
CA PRO A 16 15.46 5.68 -45.72
C PRO A 16 13.94 5.38 -45.72
N SER A 17 13.17 6.43 -45.42
CA SER A 17 11.72 6.57 -45.57
C SER A 17 11.22 6.23 -46.98
N ARG A 18 10.11 5.50 -47.10
CA ARG A 18 9.33 5.42 -48.34
C ARG A 18 7.88 5.85 -48.08
N LYS A 19 7.54 7.04 -48.58
CA LYS A 19 6.16 7.50 -48.79
C LYS A 19 5.56 6.67 -49.93
N VAL A 20 4.37 6.11 -49.73
CA VAL A 20 3.43 5.77 -50.80
C VAL A 20 2.08 6.28 -50.36
N ASN A 21 1.52 7.23 -51.13
CA ASN A 21 0.20 7.78 -50.93
C ASN A 21 -0.79 7.11 -51.91
N VAL A 22 -1.84 6.57 -51.30
CA VAL A 22 -3.27 6.58 -51.69
C VAL A 22 -3.69 5.97 -53.03
N ASN A 23 -4.56 4.95 -52.94
CA ASN A 23 -5.85 4.96 -53.61
C ASN A 23 -6.92 4.33 -52.71
N HIS A 24 -8.01 5.07 -52.51
CA HIS A 24 -9.21 4.70 -51.77
C HIS A 24 -10.01 3.62 -52.50
N LEU A 25 -10.42 2.58 -51.78
CA LEU A 25 -11.66 1.84 -52.00
C LEU A 25 -12.26 1.51 -50.62
N ASN A 26 -13.58 1.71 -50.54
CA ASN A 26 -14.42 1.66 -49.35
C ASN A 26 -14.59 0.25 -48.77
N GLY A 27 -14.80 0.19 -47.45
CA GLY A 27 -15.51 -0.90 -46.77
C GLY A 27 -14.63 -1.99 -46.16
N GLU A 28 -14.93 -2.32 -44.89
CA GLU A 28 -14.44 -3.45 -44.08
C GLU A 28 -13.12 -3.25 -43.30
N PHE A 29 -13.25 -2.82 -42.04
CA PHE A 29 -12.25 -3.15 -41.01
C PHE A 29 -12.62 -4.49 -40.35
N VAL A 30 -12.04 -5.56 -40.90
CA VAL A 30 -11.82 -6.83 -40.22
C VAL A 30 -10.31 -7.01 -40.09
N LEU A 31 -9.80 -7.05 -38.85
CA LEU A 31 -8.60 -7.81 -38.54
C LEU A 31 -8.88 -8.72 -37.36
N LEU A 32 -9.26 -9.94 -37.71
CA LEU A 32 -9.25 -11.15 -36.91
C LEU A 32 -7.80 -11.43 -36.42
N PHE A 33 -7.64 -11.75 -35.14
CA PHE A 33 -6.65 -12.74 -34.73
C PHE A 33 -7.35 -13.89 -33.99
N PRO A 34 -6.91 -15.14 -34.24
CA PRO A 34 -7.75 -16.33 -34.17
C PRO A 34 -7.94 -16.86 -32.75
N ARG A 35 -9.13 -17.41 -32.53
CA ARG A 35 -9.45 -18.31 -31.41
C ARG A 35 -8.37 -19.39 -31.25
N ARG A 36 -7.63 -19.35 -30.16
CA ARG A 36 -7.12 -20.55 -29.49
C ARG A 36 -7.60 -20.52 -28.05
N HIS A 37 -8.47 -21.49 -27.75
CA HIS A 37 -8.94 -21.78 -26.40
C HIS A 37 -7.73 -21.96 -25.46
N ILE A 38 -7.64 -21.11 -24.43
CA ILE A 38 -6.94 -21.46 -23.19
C ILE A 38 -8.03 -21.83 -22.20
N ARG A 39 -8.22 -23.14 -21.99
CA ARG A 39 -8.92 -23.65 -20.80
C ARG A 39 -7.99 -23.44 -19.61
N VAL A 40 -8.30 -22.49 -18.74
CA VAL A 40 -7.72 -22.44 -17.40
C VAL A 40 -8.63 -23.26 -16.49
N ASN A 41 -8.16 -24.42 -16.06
CA ASN A 41 -8.86 -25.24 -15.07
C ASN A 41 -8.92 -24.49 -13.75
N ALA A 42 -10.14 -24.19 -13.31
CA ALA A 42 -10.43 -23.79 -11.95
C ALA A 42 -10.21 -24.97 -11.01
N ILE A 43 -9.37 -24.80 -9.99
CA ILE A 43 -9.33 -25.70 -8.83
C ILE A 43 -9.85 -24.89 -7.63
N ARG A 44 -11.13 -25.13 -7.30
CA ARG A 44 -11.68 -24.92 -5.96
C ARG A 44 -11.10 -25.98 -5.03
N ARG A 45 -10.86 -25.65 -3.76
CA ARG A 45 -11.03 -26.61 -2.67
C ARG A 45 -11.66 -25.97 -1.43
N ASP A 46 -12.60 -26.74 -0.94
CA ASP A 46 -13.59 -26.50 0.11
C ASP A 46 -13.00 -26.29 1.51
N ALA A 47 -13.74 -25.51 2.30
CA ALA A 47 -13.58 -25.35 3.73
C ALA A 47 -14.42 -26.38 4.49
N VAL A 48 -13.86 -27.01 5.54
CA VAL A 48 -14.60 -27.55 6.70
C VAL A 48 -13.66 -27.50 7.94
N PRO A 49 -14.16 -27.12 9.14
CA PRO A 49 -13.35 -26.79 10.32
C PRO A 49 -13.20 -27.98 11.30
N PRO A 50 -12.37 -27.85 12.35
CA PRO A 50 -12.69 -28.49 13.63
C PRO A 50 -12.58 -27.50 14.81
N LEU A 51 -13.60 -27.35 15.65
CA LEU A 51 -14.03 -28.22 16.77
C LEU A 51 -13.18 -28.02 18.05
N ARG A 52 -13.92 -27.78 19.14
CA ARG A 52 -13.53 -27.26 20.46
C ARG A 52 -13.01 -28.32 21.45
N TYR A 53 -12.49 -27.79 22.57
CA TYR A 53 -12.32 -28.33 23.95
C TYR A 53 -10.92 -28.91 24.31
N PRO A 54 -10.53 -28.94 25.61
CA PRO A 54 -10.57 -27.88 26.65
C PRO A 54 -9.25 -27.74 27.45
N ASN A 55 -9.16 -26.60 28.17
CA ASN A 55 -8.39 -26.24 29.38
C ASN A 55 -7.45 -27.28 30.04
N SER A 56 -6.25 -26.84 30.44
CA SER A 56 -5.94 -26.39 31.82
C SER A 56 -4.40 -26.23 32.00
N VAL A 57 -3.90 -25.06 32.44
CA VAL A 57 -3.58 -24.67 33.84
C VAL A 57 -2.13 -25.03 34.25
N LYS A 58 -1.25 -24.01 34.28
CA LYS A 58 -0.61 -23.39 35.47
C LYS A 58 0.91 -23.15 35.41
N ASN A 59 1.22 -21.92 35.84
CA ASN A 59 2.40 -21.43 36.56
C ASN A 59 3.70 -21.34 35.75
N ASP A 60 4.63 -20.44 36.02
CA ASP A 60 4.72 -19.14 36.71
C ASP A 60 6.21 -18.80 36.52
N LYS A 61 6.54 -17.54 36.23
CA LYS A 61 7.50 -16.74 37.01
C LYS A 61 8.08 -15.58 36.20
N GLU A 62 7.90 -14.45 36.84
CA GLU A 62 8.44 -13.11 36.63
C GLU A 62 9.98 -13.10 36.57
N VAL A 63 10.53 -12.23 35.72
CA VAL A 63 11.71 -11.43 36.08
C VAL A 63 11.55 -10.02 35.51
N VAL A 64 11.59 -9.06 36.43
CA VAL A 64 11.59 -7.61 36.28
C VAL A 64 13.01 -7.14 35.96
N GLU A 65 13.20 -6.16 35.06
CA GLU A 65 13.86 -4.87 35.37
C GLU A 65 14.11 -3.94 34.14
N LYS A 66 13.52 -2.74 34.27
CA LYS A 66 14.12 -1.39 34.11
C LYS A 66 14.79 -0.99 32.78
N GLY A 67 14.03 -0.24 31.99
CA GLY A 67 14.18 1.22 31.87
C GLY A 67 15.51 1.80 31.37
N SER A 68 15.50 2.36 30.16
CA SER A 68 16.14 3.66 29.88
C SER A 68 15.65 4.24 28.55
N SER A 69 15.39 5.54 28.61
CA SER A 69 14.75 6.39 27.62
C SER A 69 15.72 7.01 26.62
N SER A 70 15.12 7.50 25.52
CA SER A 70 15.58 8.56 24.60
C SER A 70 16.53 8.17 23.46
N SER A 71 16.06 8.37 22.22
CA SER A 71 16.88 8.95 21.14
C SER A 71 15.99 9.55 20.04
N LEU A 72 16.30 10.80 19.74
CA LEU A 72 15.68 11.75 18.82
C LEU A 72 16.09 11.51 17.36
N LEU A 73 15.19 11.77 16.41
CA LEU A 73 15.45 12.22 15.03
C LEU A 73 14.17 12.88 14.46
N PRO A 74 14.24 13.78 13.45
CA PRO A 74 14.66 15.17 13.51
C PRO A 74 13.49 16.15 13.28
N PHE A 75 13.70 17.38 13.72
CA PHE A 75 12.79 18.52 13.63
C PHE A 75 12.41 18.88 12.19
N PHE A 76 11.12 19.18 11.99
CA PHE A 76 10.69 20.13 10.96
C PHE A 76 10.91 21.53 11.53
N GLU A 77 11.68 22.36 10.81
CA GLU A 77 11.79 23.79 11.07
C GLU A 77 10.41 24.44 10.98
N VAL A 78 9.86 24.78 12.14
CA VAL A 78 8.73 25.70 12.26
C VAL A 78 9.30 27.10 12.09
N ASN A 79 9.10 27.69 10.92
CA ASN A 79 9.33 29.11 10.73
C ASN A 79 8.49 29.89 11.74
N ASN A 80 9.19 30.60 12.63
CA ASN A 80 8.63 31.52 13.60
C ASN A 80 7.91 32.66 12.87
N THR A 81 6.58 32.60 12.84
CA THR A 81 5.72 33.75 12.59
C THR A 81 4.75 33.87 13.76
N SER A 82 4.92 34.94 14.55
CA SER A 82 4.04 35.49 15.59
C SER A 82 3.19 34.47 16.38
N ASN A 83 3.62 34.19 17.62
CA ASN A 83 2.88 33.43 18.64
C ASN A 83 1.49 34.05 18.90
N VAL A 84 0.49 33.60 18.16
CA VAL A 84 -0.89 33.51 18.65
C VAL A 84 -1.03 32.07 19.10
N GLU A 85 -1.25 31.84 20.40
CA GLU A 85 -1.58 30.50 20.90
C GLU A 85 -2.82 30.01 20.15
N LYS A 86 -2.63 29.02 19.27
CA LYS A 86 -3.73 28.42 18.51
C LYS A 86 -4.73 27.80 19.48
N SER A 87 -6.02 27.99 19.22
CA SER A 87 -7.06 27.35 20.02
C SER A 87 -6.93 25.82 19.92
N TYR A 88 -7.23 25.09 20.99
CA TYR A 88 -7.26 23.62 20.96
C TYR A 88 -8.20 23.08 19.87
N LEU A 89 -9.29 23.80 19.56
CA LEU A 89 -10.19 23.44 18.48
C LEU A 89 -9.52 23.53 17.10
N GLU A 90 -8.67 24.55 16.89
CA GLU A 90 -7.88 24.69 15.66
C GLU A 90 -6.83 23.58 15.54
N LEU A 91 -6.14 23.24 16.63
CA LEU A 91 -5.19 22.13 16.65
C LEU A 91 -5.86 20.79 16.32
N ILE A 92 -7.06 20.56 16.84
CA ILE A 92 -7.85 19.36 16.57
C ILE A 92 -8.25 19.27 15.10
N ASP A 93 -8.77 20.37 14.52
CA ASP A 93 -9.13 20.42 13.11
C ASP A 93 -7.88 20.25 12.21
N GLU A 94 -6.73 20.81 12.60
CA GLU A 94 -5.45 20.59 11.92
C GLU A 94 -5.04 19.13 11.89
N GLN A 95 -5.18 18.41 13.02
CA GLN A 95 -4.86 16.97 13.07
C GLN A 95 -5.82 16.13 12.24
N ARG A 96 -7.13 16.45 12.24
CA ARG A 96 -8.09 15.76 11.38
C ARG A 96 -7.76 15.95 9.90
N ILE A 97 -7.47 17.18 9.48
CA ILE A 97 -7.08 17.47 8.10
C ILE A 97 -5.77 16.74 7.77
N ALA A 98 -4.78 16.77 8.66
CA ALA A 98 -3.51 16.08 8.45
C ALA A 98 -3.67 14.56 8.36
N PHE A 99 -4.60 13.96 9.11
CA PHE A 99 -4.98 12.54 8.97
C PHE A 99 -5.58 12.26 7.59
N CYS A 100 -6.52 13.10 7.12
CA CYS A 100 -7.10 12.96 5.79
C CYS A 100 -6.06 13.10 4.67
N ASP A 101 -5.16 14.08 4.78
CA ASP A 101 -4.06 14.32 3.84
C ASP A 101 -3.08 13.11 3.83
N ALA A 102 -2.76 12.58 5.01
CA ALA A 102 -1.89 11.42 5.16
C ALA A 102 -2.51 10.15 4.56
N PHE A 103 -3.82 9.97 4.70
CA PHE A 103 -4.55 8.87 4.08
C PHE A 103 -4.53 8.98 2.54
N ASP A 104 -4.82 10.17 1.99
CA ASP A 104 -4.81 10.40 0.54
C ASP A 104 -3.42 10.15 -0.06
N ALA A 105 -2.35 10.49 0.69
CA ALA A 105 -0.96 10.25 0.29
C ALA A 105 -0.53 8.76 0.32
N LEU A 106 -1.32 7.85 0.93
CA LEU A 106 -0.95 6.43 1.00
C LEU A 106 -0.82 5.79 -0.39
N LEU A 107 -1.63 6.21 -1.36
CA LEU A 107 -1.56 5.67 -2.72
C LEU A 107 -0.36 6.16 -3.53
N GLU A 108 0.27 7.28 -3.13
CA GLU A 108 1.56 7.69 -3.68
C GLU A 108 2.70 6.80 -3.14
N ASN A 109 2.59 6.33 -1.89
CA ASN A 109 3.55 5.39 -1.32
C ASN A 109 3.17 3.95 -1.63
N ARG A 110 3.72 3.40 -2.72
CA ARG A 110 3.49 2.00 -3.12
C ARG A 110 3.68 0.98 -2.00
N GLN A 111 4.55 1.23 -1.02
CA GLN A 111 4.74 0.31 0.10
C GLN A 111 3.46 0.11 0.92
N ALA A 112 2.58 1.13 1.02
CA ALA A 112 1.30 1.04 1.73
C ALA A 112 0.36 -0.04 1.15
N SER A 113 0.54 -0.41 -0.12
CA SER A 113 -0.25 -1.46 -0.78
C SER A 113 0.08 -2.88 -0.33
N TYR A 114 1.25 -3.11 0.27
CA TYR A 114 1.72 -4.45 0.66
C TYR A 114 2.45 -4.52 2.01
N ARG A 115 2.74 -3.38 2.66
CA ARG A 115 3.33 -3.28 4.01
C ARG A 115 2.36 -2.61 4.95
N ASP A 116 1.84 -3.41 5.86
CA ASP A 116 0.90 -2.98 6.89
C ASP A 116 1.54 -1.98 7.85
N GLN A 117 2.79 -2.22 8.25
CA GLN A 117 3.52 -1.32 9.15
C GLN A 117 3.62 0.11 8.58
N VAL A 118 3.76 0.26 7.26
CA VAL A 118 3.84 1.58 6.62
C VAL A 118 2.52 2.34 6.77
N VAL A 119 1.38 1.66 6.57
CA VAL A 119 0.05 2.27 6.77
C VAL A 119 -0.13 2.65 8.24
N ILE A 120 0.24 1.74 9.15
CA ILE A 120 0.14 1.94 10.60
C ILE A 120 0.99 3.13 11.05
N ASP A 121 2.27 3.17 10.67
CA ASP A 121 3.21 4.22 11.08
C ASP A 121 2.74 5.62 10.61
N ILE A 122 2.20 5.69 9.40
CA ILE A 122 1.70 6.95 8.82
C ILE A 122 0.45 7.43 9.57
N LEU A 123 -0.54 6.55 9.76
CA LEU A 123 -1.85 6.96 10.29
C LEU A 123 -1.89 7.04 11.83
N LYS A 124 -1.20 6.11 12.53
CA LYS A 124 -1.30 5.95 14.00
C LYS A 124 -0.92 7.23 14.73
N LYS A 125 0.13 7.93 14.28
CA LYS A 125 0.56 9.21 14.87
C LYS A 125 -0.59 10.22 15.01
N TYR A 126 -1.36 10.42 13.95
CA TYR A 126 -2.46 11.38 13.94
C TYR A 126 -3.63 10.90 14.81
N ARG A 127 -3.92 9.59 14.80
CA ARG A 127 -4.98 8.99 15.64
C ARG A 127 -4.69 9.13 17.13
N THR A 128 -3.45 8.86 17.53
CA THR A 128 -2.98 9.02 18.91
C THR A 128 -3.02 10.48 19.35
N GLU A 129 -2.61 11.40 18.47
CA GLU A 129 -2.66 12.83 18.77
C GLU A 129 -4.09 13.36 18.89
N MET A 130 -5.02 12.94 18.01
CA MET A 130 -6.44 13.27 18.14
C MET A 130 -7.03 12.75 19.46
N ARG A 131 -6.69 11.52 19.87
CA ARG A 131 -7.06 10.97 21.18
C ARG A 131 -6.52 11.83 22.32
N ARG A 132 -5.24 12.22 22.26
CA ARG A 132 -4.59 13.06 23.27
C ARG A 132 -5.29 14.41 23.40
N LEU A 133 -5.61 15.06 22.29
CA LEU A 133 -6.28 16.36 22.26
C LEU A 133 -7.71 16.28 22.79
N LEU A 134 -8.48 15.26 22.41
CA LEU A 134 -9.82 15.00 22.94
C LEU A 134 -9.81 14.81 24.47
N LEU A 135 -8.82 14.10 25.00
CA LEU A 135 -8.63 13.94 26.45
C LEU A 135 -8.23 15.25 27.14
N TYR A 136 -7.52 16.13 26.44
CA TYR A 136 -7.08 17.40 27.00
C TYR A 136 -8.23 18.41 27.13
N LEU A 137 -9.21 18.37 26.21
CA LEU A 137 -10.43 19.19 26.31
C LEU A 137 -11.18 18.99 27.64
N ASP A 138 -11.08 17.79 28.22
CA ASP A 138 -11.73 17.43 29.48
C ASP A 138 -10.96 17.91 30.73
N LYS A 139 -9.62 17.90 30.69
CA LYS A 139 -8.78 18.30 31.85
C LYS A 139 -9.02 19.73 32.32
N GLU A 140 -9.36 20.62 31.41
CA GLU A 140 -9.65 22.03 31.71
C GLU A 140 -11.13 22.28 32.06
N THR A 141 -12.03 21.31 31.86
CA THR A 141 -13.48 21.44 32.12
C THR A 141 -13.96 20.76 33.41
N TYR A 142 -13.04 20.33 34.29
CA TYR A 142 -13.32 19.81 35.65
C TYR A 142 -14.30 18.62 35.71
N SER A 143 -14.29 17.71 34.73
CA SER A 143 -14.97 16.42 34.91
C SER A 143 -14.12 15.50 35.81
N ARG A 144 -14.44 15.44 37.12
CA ARG A 144 -13.89 14.39 37.99
C ARG A 144 -14.21 13.00 37.43
N GLU A 145 -15.37 12.82 36.80
CA GLU A 145 -15.83 11.52 36.33
C GLU A 145 -15.00 10.93 35.20
N LEU A 146 -14.57 11.74 34.21
CA LEU A 146 -13.73 11.23 33.12
C LEU A 146 -12.30 11.03 33.60
N ASN A 147 -11.77 11.92 34.46
CA ASN A 147 -10.48 11.73 35.11
C ASN A 147 -10.47 10.51 36.04
N ASP A 148 -11.56 10.18 36.73
CA ASP A 148 -11.69 8.97 37.54
C ASP A 148 -11.83 7.72 36.66
N LEU A 149 -12.57 7.79 35.54
CA LEU A 149 -12.64 6.70 34.54
C LEU A 149 -11.29 6.44 33.84
N LEU A 150 -10.44 7.47 33.70
CA LEU A 150 -9.12 7.38 33.06
C LEU A 150 -7.96 7.17 34.05
N SER A 151 -8.09 7.59 35.31
CA SER A 151 -7.04 7.47 36.36
C SER A 151 -7.25 6.29 37.30
N SER A 152 -8.46 5.72 37.41
CA SER A 152 -8.72 4.50 38.22
C SER A 152 -8.05 3.24 37.67
N LYS A 153 -7.31 3.35 36.55
CA LYS A 153 -6.42 2.32 36.03
C LYS A 153 -5.04 2.95 35.88
N SER A 154 -4.11 2.47 36.70
CA SER A 154 -2.71 2.85 36.65
C SER A 154 -2.19 2.83 35.20
N LEU A 155 -1.46 3.88 34.80
CA LEU A 155 -0.74 3.98 33.52
C LEU A 155 0.23 2.80 33.23
N THR A 156 0.42 1.90 34.19
CA THR A 156 1.29 0.73 34.11
C THR A 156 0.58 -0.57 33.74
N ASP A 157 -0.76 -0.58 33.66
CA ASP A 157 -1.55 -1.79 33.34
C ASP A 157 -2.45 -1.49 32.13
N GLU A 158 -2.09 -2.01 30.96
CA GLU A 158 -2.70 -1.75 29.63
C GLU A 158 -4.15 -2.27 29.48
N LYS A 159 -5.00 -2.20 30.51
CA LYS A 159 -6.43 -2.47 30.37
C LYS A 159 -7.15 -1.25 29.83
N GLU A 160 -7.01 -1.08 28.51
CA GLU A 160 -7.61 -0.04 27.68
C GLU A 160 -9.05 0.34 28.10
N CYS A 161 -9.36 1.64 28.11
CA CYS A 161 -10.71 2.15 28.34
C CYS A 161 -11.60 1.76 27.15
N ALA A 162 -12.59 0.89 27.38
CA ALA A 162 -13.55 0.50 26.36
C ALA A 162 -14.50 1.66 26.05
N LEU A 163 -14.67 1.99 24.77
CA LEU A 163 -15.59 3.04 24.34
C LEU A 163 -17.04 2.61 24.61
N ASN A 164 -17.80 3.45 25.32
CA ASN A 164 -19.22 3.23 25.59
C ASN A 164 -19.98 4.57 25.51
N GLY A 165 -21.32 4.51 25.47
CA GLY A 165 -22.17 5.71 25.36
C GLY A 165 -21.91 6.76 26.45
N ARG A 166 -21.57 6.36 27.68
CA ARG A 166 -21.23 7.31 28.76
C ARG A 166 -19.96 8.09 28.43
N VAL A 167 -18.90 7.42 27.97
CA VAL A 167 -17.64 8.07 27.57
C VAL A 167 -17.88 9.02 26.38
N ILE A 168 -18.66 8.58 25.39
CA ILE A 168 -18.99 9.40 24.22
C ILE A 168 -19.72 10.66 24.62
N SER A 169 -20.74 10.55 25.49
CA SER A 169 -21.48 11.70 26.01
C SER A 169 -20.62 12.70 26.76
N LEU A 170 -19.74 12.22 27.65
CA LEU A 170 -18.86 13.11 28.40
C LEU A 170 -17.93 13.90 27.49
N LEU A 171 -17.34 13.23 26.48
CA LEU A 171 -16.48 13.88 25.49
C LEU A 171 -17.28 14.86 24.60
N ARG A 172 -18.50 14.49 24.21
CA ARG A 172 -19.42 15.35 23.45
C ARG A 172 -19.76 16.62 24.22
N ASP A 173 -20.11 16.50 25.49
CA ASP A 173 -20.51 17.64 26.32
C ASP A 173 -19.32 18.56 26.62
N ALA A 174 -18.10 18.01 26.76
CA ALA A 174 -16.88 18.81 26.85
C ALA A 174 -16.60 19.57 25.55
N TRP A 175 -16.79 18.91 24.39
CA TRP A 175 -16.66 19.52 23.06
C TRP A 175 -17.65 20.65 22.82
N LEU A 176 -18.93 20.44 23.13
CA LEU A 176 -19.98 21.45 22.90
C LEU A 176 -19.80 22.67 23.80
N ARG A 177 -19.45 22.48 25.09
CA ARG A 177 -19.16 23.58 26.01
C ARG A 177 -18.05 24.52 25.51
N ARG A 178 -17.05 23.97 24.83
CA ARG A 178 -15.94 24.74 24.22
C ARG A 178 -16.36 25.49 22.95
N ASN A 179 -17.37 24.99 22.24
CA ASN A 179 -17.90 25.64 21.04
C ASN A 179 -18.99 26.67 21.35
N HIS A 180 -19.54 26.76 22.57
CA HIS A 180 -20.67 27.65 22.91
C HIS A 180 -20.38 29.16 23.03
N GLY A 181 -19.43 29.69 22.25
CA GLY A 181 -19.28 31.13 22.05
C GLY A 181 -20.35 31.69 21.09
N GLY A 182 -21.62 31.75 21.53
CA GLY A 182 -22.69 32.51 20.84
C GLY A 182 -23.14 31.96 19.48
N ILE A 183 -23.52 30.68 19.43
CA ILE A 183 -23.72 29.94 18.18
C ILE A 183 -25.23 29.69 17.88
N ASP A 184 -25.65 29.90 16.62
CA ASP A 184 -26.98 29.53 16.09
C ASP A 184 -27.22 28.00 16.07
N MET A 185 -28.47 27.54 16.16
CA MET A 185 -28.86 26.12 16.13
C MET A 185 -28.22 25.31 14.97
N HIS A 186 -28.00 25.94 13.80
CA HIS A 186 -27.38 25.27 12.64
C HIS A 186 -25.89 24.97 12.83
N ASP A 187 -25.19 25.82 13.57
CA ASP A 187 -23.78 25.67 13.85
C ASP A 187 -23.54 24.68 15.02
N GLU A 188 -24.51 24.50 15.92
CA GLU A 188 -24.49 23.43 16.92
C GLU A 188 -24.53 22.04 16.26
N GLN A 189 -25.48 21.81 15.33
CA GLN A 189 -25.56 20.54 14.60
C GLN A 189 -24.26 20.23 13.84
N LYS A 190 -23.65 21.26 13.23
CA LYS A 190 -22.36 21.16 12.54
C LYS A 190 -21.22 20.83 13.52
N ALA A 191 -21.23 21.41 14.71
CA ALA A 191 -20.27 21.09 15.77
C ALA A 191 -20.41 19.63 16.25
N ILE A 192 -21.64 19.11 16.34
CA ILE A 192 -21.90 17.70 16.69
C ILE A 192 -21.37 16.74 15.61
N TYR A 193 -21.64 17.00 14.33
CA TYR A 193 -21.07 16.16 13.25
C TYR A 193 -19.54 16.19 13.25
N ARG A 194 -18.93 17.36 13.49
CA ARG A 194 -17.48 17.49 13.60
C ARG A 194 -16.91 16.67 14.76
N PHE A 195 -17.59 16.68 15.92
CA PHE A 195 -17.21 15.85 17.06
C PHE A 195 -17.21 14.36 16.71
N TYR A 196 -18.30 13.85 16.13
CA TYR A 196 -18.38 12.42 15.80
C TYR A 196 -17.38 12.03 14.70
N SER A 197 -17.20 12.85 13.68
CA SER A 197 -16.17 12.67 12.65
C SER A 197 -14.78 12.53 13.27
N LEU A 198 -14.43 13.45 14.17
CA LEU A 198 -13.15 13.44 14.89
C LEU A 198 -13.00 12.20 15.79
N LEU A 199 -14.03 11.86 16.55
CA LEU A 199 -14.00 10.69 17.44
C LEU A 199 -13.76 9.41 16.64
N ILE A 200 -14.42 9.25 15.48
CA ILE A 200 -14.24 8.12 14.57
C ILE A 200 -12.82 8.03 14.02
N CYS A 201 -12.18 9.16 13.73
CA CYS A 201 -10.79 9.23 13.27
C CYS A 201 -9.76 8.99 14.39
N SER A 202 -10.15 9.07 15.66
CA SER A 202 -9.22 8.97 16.79
C SER A 202 -8.86 7.52 17.16
N GLU A 203 -7.84 7.34 18.02
CA GLU A 203 -7.46 6.03 18.57
C GLU A 203 -8.44 5.50 19.65
N PHE A 204 -9.50 6.23 19.99
CA PHE A 204 -10.58 5.68 20.83
C PHE A 204 -11.36 4.56 20.14
N VAL A 205 -11.50 4.65 18.81
CA VAL A 205 -12.23 3.68 18.00
C VAL A 205 -11.24 2.64 17.51
N LYS A 206 -11.39 1.40 17.97
CA LYS A 206 -10.46 0.31 17.62
C LYS A 206 -11.11 -0.76 16.79
N SER A 207 -12.43 -0.81 16.78
CA SER A 207 -13.21 -1.87 16.16
C SER A 207 -14.43 -1.32 15.44
N ASN A 208 -15.00 -2.13 14.54
CA ASN A 208 -16.27 -1.80 13.91
C ASN A 208 -17.44 -1.78 14.92
N THR A 209 -17.31 -2.49 16.04
CA THR A 209 -18.29 -2.41 17.14
C THR A 209 -18.30 -1.02 17.79
N ASP A 210 -17.14 -0.40 17.97
CA ASP A 210 -17.05 0.97 18.50
C ASP A 210 -17.73 1.98 17.56
N VAL A 211 -17.55 1.82 16.24
CA VAL A 211 -18.24 2.65 15.24
C VAL A 211 -19.75 2.53 15.37
N LYS A 212 -20.29 1.33 15.58
CA LYS A 212 -21.74 1.12 15.78
C LYS A 212 -22.23 1.81 17.05
N VAL A 213 -21.50 1.69 18.16
CA VAL A 213 -21.84 2.38 19.41
C VAL A 213 -21.90 3.90 19.21
N ILE A 214 -20.97 4.47 18.43
CA ILE A 214 -21.00 5.89 18.08
C ILE A 214 -22.23 6.25 17.26
N LEU A 215 -22.56 5.46 16.23
CA LEU A 215 -23.73 5.71 15.39
C LEU A 215 -25.05 5.58 16.16
N ASP A 216 -25.14 4.61 17.07
CA ASP A 216 -26.28 4.42 17.96
C ASP A 216 -26.43 5.60 18.92
N GLU A 217 -25.34 6.08 19.52
CA GLU A 217 -25.35 7.25 20.39
C GLU A 217 -25.78 8.52 19.64
N MET A 218 -25.22 8.74 18.44
CA MET A 218 -25.58 9.88 17.57
C MET A 218 -27.07 9.83 17.18
N SER A 219 -27.62 8.65 16.91
CA SER A 219 -29.04 8.50 16.58
C SER A 219 -29.95 8.65 17.79
N THR A 220 -29.56 8.11 18.96
CA THR A 220 -30.43 8.04 20.14
C THR A 220 -30.40 9.30 20.99
N LYS A 221 -29.24 9.94 21.15
CA LYS A 221 -29.10 11.16 21.96
C LYS A 221 -29.24 12.44 21.16
N ASP A 222 -28.68 12.49 19.97
CA ASP A 222 -28.71 13.69 19.13
C ASP A 222 -29.83 13.68 18.09
N GLY A 223 -30.49 12.53 17.88
CA GLY A 223 -31.50 12.39 16.82
C GLY A 223 -30.93 12.57 15.41
N LEU A 224 -29.61 12.41 15.25
CA LEU A 224 -28.91 12.67 14.00
C LEU A 224 -28.65 11.38 13.23
N LEU A 225 -28.86 11.44 11.91
CA LEU A 225 -28.45 10.39 10.99
C LEU A 225 -27.08 10.71 10.40
N PRO A 226 -26.22 9.71 10.14
CA PRO A 226 -24.91 9.94 9.53
C PRO A 226 -25.03 10.67 8.19
N ASN A 227 -24.21 11.71 8.01
CA ASN A 227 -24.06 12.43 6.74
C ASN A 227 -22.81 11.93 5.99
N HIS A 228 -22.53 12.48 4.81
CA HIS A 228 -21.36 12.13 3.99
C HIS A 228 -20.02 12.28 4.75
N GLU A 229 -19.83 13.35 5.55
CA GLU A 229 -18.61 13.57 6.34
C GLU A 229 -18.38 12.45 7.39
N ILE A 230 -19.45 11.97 8.02
CA ILE A 230 -19.38 10.83 8.95
C ILE A 230 -18.97 9.56 8.20
N TYR A 231 -19.56 9.28 7.04
CA TYR A 231 -19.15 8.10 6.25
C TYR A 231 -17.72 8.19 5.74
N GLU A 232 -17.26 9.37 5.33
CA GLU A 232 -15.86 9.59 4.96
C GLU A 232 -14.91 9.28 6.12
N SER A 233 -15.26 9.76 7.32
CA SER A 233 -14.48 9.50 8.53
C SER A 233 -14.46 8.00 8.87
N ILE A 234 -15.61 7.32 8.76
CA ILE A 234 -15.68 5.86 8.96
C ILE A 234 -14.76 5.16 7.98
N ILE A 235 -14.92 5.41 6.67
CA ILE A 235 -14.16 4.76 5.60
C ILE A 235 -12.66 4.96 5.80
N ARG A 236 -12.20 6.20 6.01
CA ARG A 236 -10.77 6.48 6.24
C ARG A 236 -10.22 5.78 7.49
N SER A 237 -11.06 5.57 8.50
CA SER A 237 -10.68 4.85 9.72
C SER A 237 -10.66 3.33 9.59
N LEU A 238 -11.43 2.74 8.66
CA LEU A 238 -11.63 1.28 8.57
C LEU A 238 -10.32 0.50 8.48
N ILE A 239 -9.34 0.98 7.69
CA ILE A 239 -8.07 0.29 7.47
C ILE A 239 -7.24 0.11 8.75
N MET A 240 -7.51 0.92 9.77
CA MET A 240 -6.82 0.92 11.06
C MET A 240 -7.68 0.30 12.18
N LEU A 241 -8.88 -0.20 11.87
CA LEU A 241 -9.68 -0.94 12.83
C LEU A 241 -9.17 -2.38 12.93
N ASN A 242 -9.20 -2.94 14.13
CA ASN A 242 -8.78 -4.30 14.50
C ASN A 242 -7.26 -4.57 14.41
N VAL A 243 -6.41 -3.55 14.29
CA VAL A 243 -4.93 -3.67 14.29
C VAL A 243 -4.41 -4.41 15.55
N ASN A 244 -5.10 -4.25 16.69
CA ASN A 244 -4.67 -4.79 17.99
C ASN A 244 -5.25 -6.18 18.31
N VAL A 245 -6.12 -6.75 17.47
CA VAL A 245 -6.76 -8.05 17.78
C VAL A 245 -5.76 -9.21 17.69
N LEU A 246 -4.64 -9.01 16.97
CA LEU A 246 -3.59 -10.02 16.80
C LEU A 246 -2.58 -10.10 17.97
N GLU A 247 -2.62 -9.17 18.94
CA GLU A 247 -1.74 -9.23 20.11
C GLU A 247 -2.33 -10.10 21.24
N GLY A 248 -3.63 -10.43 21.21
CA GLY A 248 -4.31 -11.11 22.31
C GLY A 248 -5.08 -12.38 21.98
N VAL A 249 -5.39 -12.68 20.71
CA VAL A 249 -6.26 -13.80 20.36
C VAL A 249 -5.78 -14.51 19.09
N GLU A 250 -5.41 -15.78 19.23
CA GLU A 250 -4.97 -16.76 18.22
C GLU A 250 -3.47 -16.78 17.84
N GLU A 251 -2.64 -17.41 18.68
CA GLU A 251 -1.33 -17.98 18.30
C GLU A 251 -1.40 -19.03 17.17
N ASN A 252 -2.59 -19.39 16.69
CA ASN A 252 -2.82 -20.48 15.75
C ASN A 252 -3.19 -20.05 14.31
N LYS A 253 -3.34 -18.76 14.02
CA LYS A 253 -3.39 -18.33 12.62
C LYS A 253 -1.95 -18.21 12.10
N PRO A 254 -1.60 -18.84 10.96
CA PRO A 254 -0.29 -18.63 10.38
C PRO A 254 -0.13 -17.14 10.11
N LYS A 255 0.80 -16.49 10.82
CA LYS A 255 1.16 -15.10 10.56
C LYS A 255 1.69 -15.07 9.13
N GLN A 256 0.92 -14.54 8.20
CA GLN A 256 1.39 -14.32 6.84
C GLN A 256 2.49 -13.27 6.93
N TYR A 257 3.67 -13.56 6.39
CA TYR A 257 4.78 -12.60 6.36
C TYR A 257 4.97 -12.08 4.94
N VAL A 258 5.07 -10.77 4.78
CA VAL A 258 5.46 -10.11 3.54
C VAL A 258 6.79 -9.42 3.77
N LEU A 259 7.84 -9.88 3.07
CA LEU A 259 9.22 -9.38 3.25
C LEU A 259 9.68 -9.47 4.72
N GLY A 260 9.25 -10.55 5.39
CA GLY A 260 9.50 -10.86 6.80
C GLY A 260 8.93 -9.87 7.82
N GLN A 261 7.94 -9.07 7.40
CA GLN A 261 7.06 -8.35 8.33
C GLN A 261 5.72 -9.10 8.42
N PRO A 262 5.14 -9.26 9.63
CA PRO A 262 3.83 -9.87 9.77
C PRO A 262 2.77 -9.00 9.10
N CYS A 263 1.78 -9.63 8.46
CA CYS A 263 0.53 -9.00 8.08
C CYS A 263 -0.31 -8.78 9.34
N ILE A 264 -0.62 -7.53 9.63
CA ILE A 264 -1.32 -7.08 10.85
C ILE A 264 -2.73 -6.58 10.50
N LEU A 265 -2.92 -6.05 9.27
CA LEU A 265 -4.19 -5.47 8.84
C LEU A 265 -5.09 -6.54 8.22
N ASP A 266 -6.34 -6.59 8.68
CA ASP A 266 -7.39 -7.36 7.99
C ASP A 266 -7.93 -6.53 6.80
N ARG A 267 -7.15 -6.52 5.72
CA ARG A 267 -7.45 -5.76 4.50
C ARG A 267 -8.73 -6.23 3.83
N ALA A 268 -9.04 -7.53 3.86
CA ALA A 268 -10.25 -8.08 3.28
C ALA A 268 -11.50 -7.60 4.05
N ALA A 269 -11.51 -7.76 5.38
CA ALA A 269 -12.64 -7.31 6.19
C ALA A 269 -12.85 -5.79 6.11
N SER A 270 -11.76 -5.01 6.03
CA SER A 270 -11.83 -3.56 5.83
C SER A 270 -12.52 -3.18 4.52
N GLY A 271 -12.21 -3.88 3.42
CA GLY A 271 -12.86 -3.68 2.12
C GLY A 271 -14.35 -4.04 2.14
N ASP A 272 -14.71 -5.16 2.77
CA ASP A 272 -16.11 -5.57 2.92
C ASP A 272 -16.94 -4.58 3.74
N LEU A 273 -16.38 -4.09 4.85
CA LEU A 273 -17.01 -3.07 5.67
C LEU A 273 -17.19 -1.76 4.89
N ALA A 274 -16.20 -1.37 4.08
CA ALA A 274 -16.30 -0.19 3.23
C ALA A 274 -17.49 -0.28 2.28
N GLY A 275 -17.66 -1.43 1.63
CA GLY A 275 -18.79 -1.69 0.74
C GLY A 275 -20.14 -1.60 1.45
N ARG A 276 -20.23 -2.08 2.70
CA ARG A 276 -21.45 -1.97 3.53
C ARG A 276 -21.78 -0.52 3.88
N TYR A 277 -20.82 0.25 4.37
CA TYR A 277 -21.04 1.65 4.72
C TYR A 277 -21.33 2.52 3.50
N MET A 278 -20.64 2.28 2.38
CA MET A 278 -20.93 2.96 1.11
C MET A 278 -22.34 2.63 0.61
N GLY A 279 -22.75 1.36 0.67
CA GLY A 279 -24.12 0.95 0.32
C GLY A 279 -25.18 1.63 1.19
N HIS A 280 -24.94 1.74 2.50
CA HIS A 280 -25.84 2.44 3.42
C HIS A 280 -25.93 3.94 3.14
N ALA A 281 -24.80 4.60 2.85
CA ALA A 281 -24.76 6.01 2.46
C ALA A 281 -25.57 6.28 1.18
N LEU A 282 -25.42 5.44 0.15
CA LEU A 282 -26.16 5.54 -1.09
C LEU A 282 -27.67 5.26 -0.90
N ALA A 283 -28.03 4.30 -0.04
CA ALA A 283 -29.43 4.01 0.28
C ALA A 283 -30.10 5.20 0.99
N GLN A 284 -29.39 5.86 1.90
CA GLN A 284 -29.90 7.07 2.56
C GLN A 284 -30.11 8.24 1.59
N LEU A 285 -29.24 8.39 0.59
CA LEU A 285 -29.42 9.37 -0.49
C LEU A 285 -30.69 9.06 -1.30
N SER A 286 -30.96 7.79 -1.58
CA SER A 286 -32.17 7.36 -2.29
C SER A 286 -33.45 7.60 -1.47
N ASN A 287 -33.42 7.33 -0.16
CA ASN A 287 -34.62 7.39 0.70
C ASN A 287 -35.04 8.82 1.06
N LYS A 288 -34.09 9.76 1.21
CA LYS A 288 -34.40 11.17 1.48
C LYS A 288 -35.15 11.88 0.33
N ASN A 289 -35.17 11.27 -0.86
CA ASN A 289 -35.74 11.85 -2.09
C ASN A 289 -37.08 11.19 -2.50
N SER A 290 -37.78 10.53 -1.57
CA SER A 290 -38.99 9.72 -1.80
C SER A 290 -40.29 10.52 -1.99
N THR A 291 -40.26 11.60 -2.78
CA THR A 291 -41.45 12.05 -3.54
C THR A 291 -41.15 11.87 -5.04
N PRO A 292 -41.82 10.94 -5.74
CA PRO A 292 -41.49 10.60 -7.10
C PRO A 292 -42.16 11.59 -8.05
N SER A 293 -41.56 12.77 -8.24
CA SER A 293 -41.73 13.50 -9.49
C SER A 293 -40.48 13.27 -10.33
N PRO A 294 -40.59 12.67 -11.54
CA PRO A 294 -39.45 12.49 -12.43
C PRO A 294 -38.98 13.89 -12.88
N GLY A 295 -37.94 14.41 -12.23
CA GLY A 295 -37.43 15.77 -12.49
C GLY A 295 -36.96 16.57 -11.28
N LYS A 296 -37.13 16.09 -10.04
CA LYS A 296 -36.61 16.75 -8.81
C LYS A 296 -35.54 15.95 -8.05
N LEU A 297 -34.95 14.93 -8.67
CA LEU A 297 -34.09 13.94 -7.99
C LEU A 297 -32.76 14.50 -7.44
N LEU A 298 -32.29 15.67 -7.90
CA LEU A 298 -30.97 16.23 -7.55
C LEU A 298 -30.94 17.78 -7.55
N ASN A 299 -32.10 18.44 -7.42
CA ASN A 299 -32.20 19.91 -7.58
C ASN A 299 -31.62 20.74 -6.40
N GLU A 300 -31.13 20.11 -5.33
CA GLU A 300 -30.53 20.82 -4.19
C GLU A 300 -29.16 20.25 -3.86
N LYS A 301 -28.08 20.79 -4.45
CA LYS A 301 -26.69 20.86 -3.93
C LYS A 301 -26.11 19.63 -3.18
N GLY A 302 -26.70 18.45 -3.37
CA GLY A 302 -26.58 17.32 -2.44
C GLY A 302 -25.73 16.21 -3.02
N GLY A 303 -25.87 15.90 -4.31
CA GLY A 303 -25.06 14.89 -4.99
C GLY A 303 -23.57 15.23 -5.04
N GLU A 304 -23.23 16.51 -5.23
CA GLU A 304 -21.83 16.98 -5.24
C GLU A 304 -21.12 16.72 -3.90
N LYS A 305 -21.85 16.75 -2.78
CA LYS A 305 -21.31 16.46 -1.45
C LYS A 305 -20.92 14.99 -1.26
N TYR A 306 -21.38 14.08 -2.11
CA TYR A 306 -21.02 12.65 -2.06
C TYR A 306 -19.87 12.29 -3.01
N LEU A 307 -19.37 13.22 -3.84
CA LEU A 307 -18.19 12.96 -4.68
C LEU A 307 -16.93 12.66 -3.84
N PRO A 308 -16.62 13.42 -2.76
CA PRO A 308 -15.45 13.10 -1.94
C PRO A 308 -15.58 11.75 -1.24
N LEU A 309 -16.80 11.32 -0.89
CA LEU A 309 -17.06 9.98 -0.34
C LEU A 309 -16.70 8.87 -1.32
N TRP A 310 -17.03 9.02 -2.61
CA TRP A 310 -16.60 8.08 -3.66
C TRP A 310 -15.07 7.98 -3.76
N GLY A 311 -14.38 9.12 -3.66
CA GLY A 311 -12.91 9.17 -3.61
C GLY A 311 -12.35 8.38 -2.43
N CYS A 312 -12.81 8.67 -1.22
CA CYS A 312 -12.39 7.96 0.00
C CYS A 312 -12.66 6.46 -0.08
N PHE A 313 -13.83 6.09 -0.60
CA PHE A 313 -14.23 4.70 -0.79
C PHE A 313 -13.27 3.96 -1.73
N LEU A 314 -13.03 4.49 -2.93
CA LEU A 314 -12.16 3.83 -3.91
C LEU A 314 -10.69 3.82 -3.49
N GLU A 315 -10.22 4.84 -2.76
CA GLU A 315 -8.87 4.84 -2.18
C GLU A 315 -8.69 3.73 -1.14
N LEU A 316 -9.67 3.56 -0.25
CA LEU A 316 -9.68 2.42 0.67
C LEU A 316 -9.73 1.10 -0.10
N CYS A 317 -10.55 1.01 -1.16
CA CYS A 317 -10.62 -0.16 -2.02
C CYS A 317 -9.26 -0.50 -2.66
N ALA A 318 -8.47 0.51 -3.02
CA ALA A 318 -7.13 0.34 -3.58
C ALA A 318 -6.11 -0.16 -2.53
N LEU A 319 -6.35 0.10 -1.25
CA LEU A 319 -5.55 -0.37 -0.12
C LEU A 319 -6.03 -1.73 0.43
N THR A 320 -7.18 -2.25 0.00
CA THR A 320 -7.84 -3.45 0.58
C THR A 320 -8.07 -4.54 -0.45
N ASP A 321 -8.19 -5.80 -0.04
CA ASP A 321 -8.24 -6.97 -0.95
C ASP A 321 -9.64 -7.22 -1.54
N ILE A 322 -10.16 -6.21 -2.25
CA ILE A 322 -11.47 -6.27 -2.91
C ILE A 322 -11.42 -7.13 -4.18
N ASP A 323 -12.44 -7.96 -4.32
CA ASP A 323 -12.65 -8.82 -5.50
C ASP A 323 -12.76 -8.00 -6.79
N PRO A 324 -12.12 -8.42 -7.90
CA PRO A 324 -12.18 -7.70 -9.17
C PRO A 324 -13.58 -7.48 -9.74
N THR A 325 -14.50 -8.44 -9.56
CA THR A 325 -15.88 -8.29 -10.05
C THR A 325 -16.65 -7.24 -9.26
N LEU A 326 -16.37 -7.17 -7.95
CA LEU A 326 -16.95 -6.16 -7.08
C LEU A 326 -16.40 -4.76 -7.41
N MET A 327 -15.11 -4.65 -7.70
CA MET A 327 -14.50 -3.40 -8.17
C MET A 327 -15.13 -2.92 -9.48
N ASP A 328 -15.27 -3.81 -10.48
CA ASP A 328 -15.91 -3.50 -11.76
C ASP A 328 -17.37 -3.02 -11.56
N LEU A 329 -18.10 -3.61 -10.60
CA LEU A 329 -19.46 -3.19 -10.23
C LEU A 329 -19.49 -1.82 -9.55
N TRP A 330 -18.58 -1.54 -8.63
CA TRP A 330 -18.47 -0.23 -7.99
C TRP A 330 -18.07 0.87 -8.98
N TRP A 331 -17.15 0.57 -9.90
CA TRP A 331 -16.78 1.48 -10.97
C TRP A 331 -17.97 1.83 -11.86
N LYS A 332 -18.76 0.83 -12.25
CA LYS A 332 -19.99 1.05 -13.02
C LYS A 332 -20.98 1.92 -12.24
N LYS A 333 -21.20 1.64 -10.96
CA LYS A 333 -22.08 2.46 -10.09
C LYS A 333 -21.60 3.91 -9.97
N LEU A 334 -20.28 4.14 -9.90
CA LEU A 334 -19.71 5.49 -9.92
C LEU A 334 -20.02 6.20 -11.24
N CYS A 335 -19.79 5.52 -12.38
CA CYS A 335 -20.09 6.09 -13.69
C CYS A 335 -21.57 6.46 -13.81
N ASP A 336 -22.47 5.54 -13.42
CA ASP A 336 -23.92 5.77 -13.42
C ASP A 336 -24.31 6.93 -12.49
N PHE A 337 -23.66 7.05 -11.33
CA PHE A 337 -23.86 8.16 -10.40
C PHE A 337 -23.45 9.51 -11.00
N CYS A 338 -22.28 9.59 -11.64
CA CYS A 338 -21.82 10.80 -12.32
C CYS A 338 -22.73 11.18 -13.49
N ASP A 339 -23.15 10.20 -14.29
CA ASP A 339 -24.04 10.42 -15.44
C ASP A 339 -25.41 10.99 -14.98
N GLN A 340 -25.96 10.47 -13.87
CA GLN A 340 -27.19 11.00 -13.27
C GLN A 340 -27.03 12.44 -12.76
N MET A 341 -25.86 12.80 -12.21
CA MET A 341 -25.61 14.17 -11.76
C MET A 341 -25.66 15.18 -12.92
N VAL A 342 -25.11 14.86 -14.09
CA VAL A 342 -25.06 15.78 -15.25
C VAL A 342 -26.41 15.93 -15.94
N ILE A 343 -27.20 14.85 -16.04
CA ILE A 343 -28.54 14.88 -16.64
C ILE A 343 -29.45 15.88 -15.90
N MET A 344 -29.21 16.08 -14.60
CA MET A 344 -30.03 16.91 -13.71
C MET A 344 -29.62 18.39 -13.66
N LEU A 345 -28.55 18.81 -14.37
CA LEU A 345 -28.24 20.25 -14.49
C LEU A 345 -29.26 20.97 -15.40
N PRO A 346 -29.70 22.19 -15.03
CA PRO A 346 -30.55 23.02 -15.90
C PRO A 346 -29.94 23.24 -17.29
N GLU A 347 -30.77 23.26 -18.34
CA GLU A 347 -30.32 23.38 -19.75
C GLU A 347 -29.44 24.61 -20.03
N HIS A 348 -29.65 25.72 -19.31
CA HIS A 348 -28.83 26.93 -19.44
C HIS A 348 -27.40 26.77 -18.88
N MET A 349 -27.13 25.74 -18.07
CA MET A 349 -25.78 25.37 -17.62
C MET A 349 -25.15 24.26 -18.48
N LYS A 350 -25.97 23.49 -19.21
CA LYS A 350 -25.49 22.52 -20.21
C LYS A 350 -24.88 23.20 -21.43
N SER A 351 -25.30 24.43 -21.76
CA SER A 351 -24.74 25.22 -22.86
C SER A 351 -23.41 25.92 -22.55
N LEU A 352 -23.06 26.10 -21.27
CA LEU A 352 -21.79 26.70 -20.84
C LEU A 352 -20.58 25.74 -20.97
N SER A 353 -20.80 24.45 -21.21
CA SER A 353 -19.73 23.49 -21.50
C SER A 353 -19.34 23.42 -22.98
N VAL A 354 -19.97 24.22 -23.86
CA VAL A 354 -19.83 24.06 -25.33
C VAL A 354 -19.19 25.27 -26.04
N HIS A 355 -19.06 26.46 -25.44
CA HIS A 355 -18.52 27.65 -26.14
C HIS A 355 -17.48 28.46 -25.35
N SER A 356 -16.20 28.09 -25.47
CA SER A 356 -15.04 28.98 -25.71
C SER A 356 -13.80 28.08 -25.90
N ASP A 357 -13.34 27.78 -27.10
CA ASP A 357 -12.45 28.67 -27.86
C ASP A 357 -12.67 28.52 -29.37
N ALA A 358 -13.37 29.48 -29.98
CA ALA A 358 -13.36 29.66 -31.43
C ALA A 358 -12.37 30.77 -31.78
N ALA A 359 -11.09 30.41 -31.91
CA ALA A 359 -10.09 31.29 -32.48
C ALA A 359 -9.04 30.54 -33.31
N HIS A 360 -9.45 29.61 -34.18
CA HIS A 360 -8.66 29.23 -35.37
C HIS A 360 -9.59 28.64 -36.46
N PRO A 361 -9.65 29.21 -37.67
CA PRO A 361 -10.41 28.63 -38.77
C PRO A 361 -9.50 27.65 -39.53
N ALA A 362 -9.65 26.36 -39.31
CA ALA A 362 -9.06 25.33 -40.17
C ALA A 362 -10.17 24.53 -40.87
N LYS A 363 -10.18 24.63 -42.20
CA LYS A 363 -11.06 23.90 -43.13
C LYS A 363 -10.73 22.40 -43.14
N SER A 364 -11.72 21.54 -42.93
CA SER A 364 -12.01 20.28 -43.67
C SER A 364 -13.12 19.52 -42.91
N SER A 365 -14.39 19.59 -43.35
CA SER A 365 -15.06 18.67 -44.29
C SER A 365 -15.31 17.25 -43.74
N LEU A 366 -16.60 16.93 -43.59
CA LEU A 366 -17.23 15.62 -43.37
C LEU A 366 -16.97 14.96 -42.01
N LEU A 367 -17.65 15.47 -40.98
CA LEU A 367 -18.09 14.63 -39.87
C LEU A 367 -19.60 14.46 -40.00
N GLU A 368 -20.03 13.22 -40.20
CA GLU A 368 -21.38 12.79 -39.84
C GLU A 368 -21.63 13.26 -38.40
N SER A 369 -22.76 13.92 -38.18
CA SER A 369 -23.24 14.26 -36.84
C SER A 369 -23.17 13.00 -35.96
N PRO A 370 -22.56 13.04 -34.76
CA PRO A 370 -22.67 11.91 -33.87
C PRO A 370 -24.17 11.72 -33.56
N PRO A 371 -24.67 10.48 -33.58
CA PRO A 371 -26.04 10.21 -33.17
C PRO A 371 -26.22 10.73 -31.75
N GLU A 372 -27.42 11.19 -31.39
CA GLU A 372 -27.82 11.67 -30.06
C GLU A 372 -27.27 10.74 -28.96
N GLY A 373 -26.04 11.02 -28.54
CA GLY A 373 -25.27 10.20 -27.63
C GLY A 373 -25.37 10.86 -26.28
N ILE A 374 -25.91 10.14 -25.30
CA ILE A 374 -25.94 10.55 -23.90
C ILE A 374 -24.55 11.09 -23.55
N LEU A 375 -24.45 12.41 -23.30
CA LEU A 375 -23.22 13.06 -22.86
C LEU A 375 -22.79 12.40 -21.55
N LYS A 376 -21.75 11.57 -21.61
CA LYS A 376 -21.19 10.91 -20.42
C LYS A 376 -20.51 11.96 -19.54
N ALA A 377 -20.80 11.92 -18.25
CA ALA A 377 -20.24 12.85 -17.29
C ALA A 377 -18.74 12.61 -17.06
N PRO A 378 -17.94 13.67 -16.84
CA PRO A 378 -16.55 13.54 -16.46
C PRO A 378 -16.42 12.90 -15.07
N LEU A 379 -15.33 12.16 -14.85
CA LEU A 379 -15.12 11.36 -13.64
C LEU A 379 -14.26 12.08 -12.60
N PRO A 380 -14.43 11.82 -11.29
CA PRO A 380 -13.57 12.40 -10.27
C PRO A 380 -12.14 11.86 -10.38
N TYR A 381 -11.16 12.75 -10.34
CA TYR A 381 -9.74 12.39 -10.46
C TYR A 381 -9.31 11.38 -9.38
N ARG A 382 -9.68 11.59 -8.12
CA ARG A 382 -9.28 10.68 -7.02
C ARG A 382 -9.78 9.26 -7.24
N CYS A 383 -11.03 9.13 -7.70
CA CYS A 383 -11.63 7.84 -8.03
C CYS A 383 -10.84 7.10 -9.11
N VAL A 384 -10.48 7.80 -10.19
CA VAL A 384 -9.70 7.24 -11.30
C VAL A 384 -8.30 6.85 -10.83
N TYR A 385 -7.62 7.75 -10.13
CA TYR A 385 -6.28 7.47 -9.58
C TYR A 385 -6.28 6.25 -8.65
N ALA A 386 -7.28 6.14 -7.77
CA ALA A 386 -7.43 5.01 -6.86
C ALA A 386 -7.65 3.69 -7.60
N VAL A 387 -8.52 3.66 -8.61
CA VAL A 387 -8.78 2.44 -9.38
C VAL A 387 -7.55 2.02 -10.20
N LEU A 388 -6.80 2.97 -10.75
CA LEU A 388 -5.52 2.65 -11.41
C LEU A 388 -4.48 2.14 -10.39
N ALA A 389 -4.42 2.71 -9.18
CA ALA A 389 -3.55 2.21 -8.11
C ALA A 389 -3.94 0.79 -7.66
N TRP A 390 -5.23 0.48 -7.60
CA TRP A 390 -5.72 -0.88 -7.37
C TRP A 390 -5.26 -1.83 -8.48
N CYS A 391 -5.34 -1.42 -9.76
CA CYS A 391 -4.85 -2.22 -10.89
C CYS A 391 -3.34 -2.47 -10.83
N VAL A 392 -2.55 -1.48 -10.38
CA VAL A 392 -1.09 -1.65 -10.16
C VAL A 392 -0.81 -2.77 -9.18
N ARG A 393 -1.62 -2.88 -8.12
CA ARG A 393 -1.48 -3.91 -7.08
C ARG A 393 -1.93 -5.29 -7.58
N SER A 394 -3.02 -5.36 -8.35
CA SER A 394 -3.51 -6.61 -8.95
C SER A 394 -2.75 -7.05 -10.20
N HIS A 395 -1.83 -6.21 -10.72
CA HIS A 395 -1.07 -6.44 -11.95
C HIS A 395 -1.96 -6.65 -13.18
N ASP A 396 -3.13 -6.01 -13.21
CA ASP A 396 -4.12 -6.17 -14.27
C ASP A 396 -4.03 -5.04 -15.31
N ILE A 397 -3.29 -5.29 -16.39
CA ILE A 397 -3.13 -4.31 -17.48
C ILE A 397 -4.46 -4.04 -18.20
N GLU A 398 -5.28 -5.08 -18.44
CA GLU A 398 -6.49 -4.95 -19.24
C GLU A 398 -7.49 -4.01 -18.56
N ARG A 399 -7.73 -4.23 -17.25
CA ARG A 399 -8.58 -3.34 -16.45
C ARG A 399 -8.00 -1.95 -16.35
N CYS A 400 -6.68 -1.83 -16.13
CA CYS A 400 -6.00 -0.54 -16.02
C CYS A 400 -6.20 0.32 -17.28
N LEU A 401 -5.99 -0.28 -18.47
CA LEU A 401 -6.21 0.39 -19.74
C LEU A 401 -7.69 0.72 -19.96
N ARG A 402 -8.60 -0.20 -19.66
CA ARG A 402 -10.06 0.03 -19.77
C ARG A 402 -10.51 1.23 -18.94
N TYR A 403 -10.07 1.33 -17.68
CA TYR A 403 -10.40 2.44 -16.80
C TYR A 403 -9.77 3.75 -17.25
N PHE A 404 -8.50 3.72 -17.68
CA PHE A 404 -7.84 4.90 -18.20
C PHE A 404 -8.50 5.41 -19.49
N HIS A 405 -8.90 4.52 -20.40
CA HIS A 405 -9.59 4.90 -21.64
C HIS A 405 -10.99 5.47 -21.37
N GLU A 406 -11.77 4.88 -20.46
CA GLU A 406 -13.08 5.45 -20.07
C GLU A 406 -12.90 6.84 -19.43
N ALA A 407 -11.89 7.01 -18.57
CA ALA A 407 -11.55 8.30 -17.98
C ALA A 407 -11.12 9.34 -19.03
N ASN A 408 -10.29 8.94 -20.00
CA ASN A 408 -9.89 9.82 -21.10
C ASN A 408 -11.07 10.16 -22.02
N ALA A 409 -11.97 9.22 -22.28
CA ALA A 409 -13.16 9.43 -23.11
C ALA A 409 -14.18 10.37 -22.46
N ARG A 410 -14.29 10.36 -21.13
CA ARG A 410 -15.21 11.20 -20.37
C ARG A 410 -14.63 12.55 -19.95
N GLY A 411 -13.31 12.63 -19.78
CA GLY A 411 -12.66 13.74 -19.08
C GLY A 411 -12.74 13.58 -17.55
N LEU A 412 -12.06 14.47 -16.82
CA LEU A 412 -11.92 14.44 -15.37
C LEU A 412 -12.43 15.72 -14.69
N ILE A 413 -12.96 15.57 -13.47
CA ILE A 413 -13.19 16.66 -12.53
C ILE A 413 -12.17 16.53 -11.40
N CYS A 414 -11.46 17.62 -11.09
CA CYS A 414 -10.67 17.70 -9.87
C CYS A 414 -11.59 17.81 -8.65
N ASP A 415 -11.62 16.77 -7.83
CA ASP A 415 -12.34 16.65 -6.56
C ASP A 415 -11.43 16.82 -5.33
N TYR A 416 -10.23 17.37 -5.53
CA TYR A 416 -9.32 17.77 -4.46
C TYR A 416 -9.86 19.02 -3.75
N PRO A 417 -9.87 19.10 -2.41
CA PRO A 417 -9.76 20.40 -1.77
C PRO A 417 -8.40 20.97 -2.18
N ILE A 418 -8.39 22.01 -3.00
CA ILE A 418 -7.18 22.81 -3.25
C ILE A 418 -6.86 23.49 -1.92
N SER A 419 -6.23 22.77 -1.00
CA SER A 419 -5.82 23.32 0.28
C SER A 419 -4.35 22.98 0.52
N LYS A 420 -3.60 24.06 0.77
CA LYS A 420 -2.24 24.16 1.35
C LYS A 420 -1.02 24.38 0.46
N HIS A 421 -1.10 24.38 -0.88
CA HIS A 421 -0.01 24.95 -1.70
C HIS A 421 -0.32 26.32 -2.33
N LEU A 422 -1.56 26.80 -2.22
CA LEU A 422 -1.93 28.18 -2.52
C LEU A 422 -2.38 28.81 -1.20
N LYS A 423 -1.41 29.28 -0.40
CA LYS A 423 -1.70 30.33 0.57
C LYS A 423 -1.90 31.62 -0.21
N GLU A 424 -3.03 32.27 0.03
CA GLU A 424 -3.33 33.68 -0.23
C GLU A 424 -3.28 34.16 -1.69
N GLY A 425 -4.48 34.30 -2.28
CA GLY A 425 -4.72 35.13 -3.47
C GLY A 425 -5.67 34.50 -4.48
N ASP A 426 -6.91 35.01 -4.57
CA ASP A 426 -7.93 34.76 -5.62
C ASP A 426 -8.64 33.40 -5.69
N ASP A 427 -9.42 33.11 -4.65
CA ASP A 427 -10.22 31.89 -4.49
C ASP A 427 -11.52 31.80 -5.32
N ARG A 428 -11.78 32.71 -6.27
CA ARG A 428 -13.04 32.66 -7.07
C ARG A 428 -12.87 32.54 -8.59
N GLY A 429 -11.67 32.78 -9.13
CA GLY A 429 -11.37 32.65 -10.56
C GLY A 429 -10.56 31.40 -10.92
N PHE A 430 -9.79 30.86 -9.97
CA PHE A 430 -8.81 29.80 -10.23
C PHE A 430 -9.44 28.39 -10.31
N THR A 431 -10.53 28.14 -9.57
CA THR A 431 -11.17 26.81 -9.47
C THR A 431 -12.06 26.48 -10.67
N SER A 432 -12.71 27.48 -11.29
CA SER A 432 -13.59 27.28 -12.46
C SER A 432 -12.80 27.00 -13.75
N SER A 433 -11.71 27.74 -13.98
CA SER A 433 -10.81 27.55 -15.14
C SER A 433 -9.94 26.29 -15.01
N PHE A 434 -9.55 25.91 -13.79
CA PHE A 434 -8.83 24.65 -13.56
C PHE A 434 -9.70 23.41 -13.80
N SER A 435 -11.00 23.49 -13.44
CA SER A 435 -11.95 22.40 -13.65
C SER A 435 -12.34 22.24 -15.12
N SER A 436 -12.40 23.31 -15.92
CA SER A 436 -12.79 23.22 -17.34
C SER A 436 -11.77 22.46 -18.19
N LEU A 437 -10.47 22.68 -17.96
CA LEU A 437 -9.39 22.11 -18.79
C LEU A 437 -9.28 20.58 -18.74
N LEU A 438 -9.71 19.95 -17.63
CA LEU A 438 -9.68 18.48 -17.50
C LEU A 438 -11.00 17.82 -17.91
N ARG A 439 -12.12 18.56 -17.95
CA ARG A 439 -13.46 18.03 -18.25
C ARG A 439 -13.64 17.58 -19.70
N HIS A 440 -12.79 18.05 -20.61
CA HIS A 440 -12.93 17.71 -22.02
C HIS A 440 -12.44 16.29 -22.33
N PRO A 441 -13.17 15.50 -23.14
CA PRO A 441 -12.68 14.24 -23.68
C PRO A 441 -11.31 14.40 -24.35
N GLY A 442 -10.41 13.45 -24.10
CA GLY A 442 -9.04 13.47 -24.61
C GLY A 442 -8.06 14.31 -23.79
N SER A 443 -8.50 14.99 -22.73
CA SER A 443 -7.67 15.89 -21.92
C SER A 443 -6.44 15.22 -21.31
N LEU A 444 -6.47 13.91 -21.07
CA LEU A 444 -5.31 13.16 -20.54
C LEU A 444 -4.22 12.93 -21.59
N THR A 445 -4.57 13.07 -22.87
CA THR A 445 -3.68 12.81 -24.01
C THR A 445 -3.25 14.08 -24.75
N THR A 446 -3.66 15.25 -24.28
CA THR A 446 -3.30 16.57 -24.82
C THR A 446 -2.36 17.30 -23.88
N LYS A 447 -1.29 17.91 -24.42
CA LYS A 447 -0.34 18.68 -23.60
C LYS A 447 -1.05 19.90 -23.01
N SER A 448 -0.99 20.07 -21.70
CA SER A 448 -1.50 21.25 -21.00
C SER A 448 -0.38 22.26 -20.78
N THR A 449 -0.69 23.56 -20.79
CA THR A 449 0.22 24.61 -20.34
C THR A 449 0.26 24.76 -18.82
N ASN A 450 -0.70 24.16 -18.12
CA ASN A 450 -0.80 24.27 -16.66
C ASN A 450 0.04 23.16 -15.98
N PRO A 451 1.04 23.51 -15.15
CA PRO A 451 1.91 22.52 -14.50
C PRO A 451 1.17 21.61 -13.52
N LEU A 452 0.07 22.06 -12.91
CA LEU A 452 -0.75 21.23 -12.04
C LEU A 452 -1.50 20.15 -12.83
N ILE A 453 -2.00 20.48 -14.03
CA ILE A 453 -2.65 19.50 -14.91
C ILE A 453 -1.61 18.48 -15.41
N GLN A 454 -0.43 18.95 -15.82
CA GLN A 454 0.67 18.05 -16.18
C GLN A 454 1.03 17.12 -15.01
N LYS A 455 1.06 17.61 -13.76
CA LYS A 455 1.29 16.76 -12.58
C LYS A 455 0.22 15.67 -12.44
N LEU A 456 -1.06 16.00 -12.62
CA LEU A 456 -2.16 15.02 -12.57
C LEU A 456 -2.06 14.00 -13.71
N GLN A 457 -1.74 14.45 -14.93
CA GLN A 457 -1.49 13.57 -16.08
C GLN A 457 -0.33 12.61 -15.77
N LEU A 458 0.80 13.12 -15.27
CA LEU A 458 1.95 12.33 -14.87
C LEU A 458 1.55 11.28 -13.84
N ASN A 459 0.83 11.66 -12.79
CA ASN A 459 0.38 10.75 -11.74
C ASN A 459 -0.44 9.57 -12.27
N LEU A 460 -1.30 9.77 -13.28
CA LEU A 460 -2.07 8.70 -13.91
C LEU A 460 -1.19 7.83 -14.83
N LEU A 461 -0.34 8.47 -15.64
CA LEU A 461 0.59 7.78 -16.56
C LEU A 461 1.55 6.85 -15.81
N VAL A 462 2.08 7.28 -14.66
CA VAL A 462 2.99 6.42 -13.88
C VAL A 462 2.29 5.21 -13.28
N LYS A 463 0.97 5.25 -13.04
CA LYS A 463 0.21 4.06 -12.62
C LYS A 463 0.04 3.07 -13.77
N LEU A 464 -0.22 3.53 -14.99
CA LEU A 464 -0.17 2.66 -16.18
C LEU A 464 1.21 1.98 -16.32
N MET A 465 2.28 2.77 -16.20
CA MET A 465 3.66 2.27 -16.24
C MET A 465 3.92 1.20 -15.17
N SER A 466 3.54 1.49 -13.92
CA SER A 466 3.80 0.63 -12.76
C SER A 466 3.01 -0.68 -12.82
N THR A 467 1.85 -0.69 -13.47
CA THR A 467 1.04 -1.90 -13.73
C THR A 467 1.79 -2.88 -14.63
N ALA A 468 2.52 -2.38 -15.63
CA ALA A 468 3.32 -3.20 -16.55
C ALA A 468 4.67 -3.69 -15.99
N LYS A 469 5.06 -3.27 -14.77
CA LYS A 469 6.40 -3.52 -14.20
C LYS A 469 6.82 -5.00 -14.21
N SER A 470 5.92 -5.91 -13.83
CA SER A 470 6.20 -7.34 -13.69
C SER A 470 6.00 -8.14 -14.97
N ILE A 471 5.51 -7.52 -16.04
CA ILE A 471 5.10 -8.20 -17.27
C ILE A 471 6.24 -8.07 -18.29
N ARG A 472 6.75 -9.23 -18.73
CA ARG A 472 7.85 -9.32 -19.71
C ARG A 472 7.39 -8.90 -21.11
N MET A 473 6.17 -9.27 -21.48
CA MET A 473 5.55 -8.94 -22.77
C MET A 473 4.40 -7.97 -22.53
N ASP A 474 4.72 -6.69 -22.35
CA ASP A 474 3.75 -5.62 -22.05
C ASP A 474 3.14 -4.99 -23.32
N GLY A 475 3.39 -5.58 -24.49
CA GLY A 475 2.91 -5.07 -25.78
C GLY A 475 3.48 -3.71 -26.18
N GLY A 476 4.58 -3.26 -25.55
CA GLY A 476 5.15 -1.94 -25.78
C GLY A 476 4.52 -0.83 -24.93
N LEU A 477 3.65 -1.17 -23.97
CA LEU A 477 2.98 -0.18 -23.11
C LEU A 477 3.97 0.74 -22.39
N LYS A 478 5.08 0.21 -21.85
CA LYS A 478 6.12 1.05 -21.22
C LYS A 478 6.69 2.09 -22.18
N ALA A 479 6.95 1.72 -23.43
CA ALA A 479 7.49 2.63 -24.43
C ALA A 479 6.48 3.75 -24.76
N ILE A 480 5.22 3.38 -24.96
CA ILE A 480 4.12 4.34 -25.20
C ILE A 480 4.01 5.34 -24.05
N VAL A 481 3.99 4.86 -22.80
CA VAL A 481 3.88 5.75 -21.64
C VAL A 481 5.11 6.65 -21.51
N VAL A 482 6.33 6.16 -21.81
CA VAL A 482 7.53 7.02 -21.81
C VAL A 482 7.41 8.13 -22.85
N ASP A 483 6.91 7.82 -24.04
CA ASP A 483 6.75 8.80 -25.11
C ASP A 483 5.64 9.79 -24.80
N ASP A 484 4.56 9.35 -24.16
CA ASP A 484 3.51 10.24 -23.63
C ASP A 484 4.05 11.15 -22.53
N VAL A 485 4.86 10.65 -21.59
CA VAL A 485 5.50 11.51 -20.57
C VAL A 485 6.37 12.57 -21.23
N LYS A 486 7.22 12.20 -22.22
CA LYS A 486 8.05 13.18 -22.94
C LYS A 486 7.24 14.20 -23.72
N ARG A 487 6.10 13.78 -24.28
CA ARG A 487 5.22 14.62 -25.10
C ARG A 487 4.37 15.57 -24.26
N LEU A 488 3.89 15.11 -23.11
CA LEU A 488 2.88 15.80 -22.31
C LEU A 488 3.46 16.59 -21.14
N ILE A 489 4.58 16.14 -20.56
CA ILE A 489 5.08 16.64 -19.28
C ILE A 489 6.37 17.43 -19.50
N ASP A 490 6.38 18.66 -19.03
CA ASP A 490 7.59 19.48 -19.03
C ASP A 490 8.59 18.96 -18.00
N SER A 491 9.89 19.02 -18.35
CA SER A 491 10.97 18.52 -17.49
C SER A 491 10.96 19.15 -16.09
N SER A 492 10.54 20.42 -15.97
CA SER A 492 10.44 21.12 -14.69
C SER A 492 9.37 20.51 -13.77
N VAL A 493 8.26 20.02 -14.32
CA VAL A 493 7.19 19.34 -13.58
C VAL A 493 7.66 17.95 -13.18
N LEU A 494 8.27 17.21 -14.11
CA LEU A 494 8.82 15.88 -13.86
C LEU A 494 9.83 15.89 -12.71
N PHE A 495 10.82 16.78 -12.75
CA PHE A 495 11.92 16.79 -11.78
C PHE A 495 11.52 17.32 -10.39
N ARG A 496 10.38 18.02 -10.26
CA ARG A 496 9.82 18.50 -8.98
C ARG A 496 8.70 17.60 -8.44
N SER A 497 8.44 16.47 -9.09
CA SER A 497 7.40 15.53 -8.66
C SER A 497 7.78 14.82 -7.36
N SER A 498 6.78 14.28 -6.65
CA SER A 498 7.04 13.54 -5.41
C SER A 498 7.83 12.25 -5.68
N TRP A 499 8.63 11.82 -4.71
CA TRP A 499 9.39 10.59 -4.84
C TRP A 499 8.51 9.35 -5.03
N GLY A 500 7.24 9.37 -4.58
CA GLY A 500 6.27 8.30 -4.85
C GLY A 500 5.96 8.16 -6.34
N VAL A 501 5.68 9.27 -7.01
CA VAL A 501 5.43 9.34 -8.46
C VAL A 501 6.66 8.93 -9.24
N LEU A 502 7.84 9.45 -8.85
CA LEU A 502 9.11 9.09 -9.47
C LEU A 502 9.43 7.60 -9.29
N ASN A 503 9.12 7.01 -8.14
CA ASN A 503 9.33 5.58 -7.89
C ASN A 503 8.48 4.70 -8.82
N ASP A 504 7.22 5.07 -9.05
CA ASP A 504 6.35 4.37 -10.00
C ASP A 504 6.88 4.49 -11.44
N LEU A 505 7.37 5.67 -11.84
CA LEU A 505 7.99 5.87 -13.15
C LEU A 505 9.27 5.06 -13.33
N VAL A 506 10.20 5.16 -12.38
CA VAL A 506 11.47 4.41 -12.31
C VAL A 506 11.23 2.91 -12.41
N SER A 507 10.11 2.43 -11.88
CA SER A 507 9.74 1.03 -11.92
C SER A 507 9.48 0.49 -13.34
N GLY A 508 9.21 1.36 -14.33
CA GLY A 508 9.05 0.99 -15.74
C GLY A 508 10.25 1.31 -16.65
N LEU A 509 11.06 2.31 -16.31
CA LEU A 509 12.22 2.76 -17.11
C LEU A 509 13.44 1.84 -17.03
N SER A 510 14.22 1.65 -18.11
CA SER A 510 15.50 0.91 -18.03
C SER A 510 16.38 1.34 -16.83
N VAL A 511 17.16 0.42 -16.24
CA VAL A 511 17.99 0.72 -15.05
C VAL A 511 18.86 1.96 -15.24
N ARG A 512 19.45 2.13 -16.42
CA ARG A 512 20.26 3.31 -16.77
C ARG A 512 19.44 4.60 -16.77
N SER A 513 18.28 4.60 -17.43
CA SER A 513 17.39 5.78 -17.47
C SER A 513 16.84 6.12 -16.09
N ALA A 514 16.49 5.10 -15.31
CA ALA A 514 16.01 5.27 -13.95
C ALA A 514 17.09 5.89 -13.04
N MET A 515 18.32 5.40 -13.11
CA MET A 515 19.45 5.95 -12.35
C MET A 515 19.76 7.40 -12.76
N GLN A 516 19.71 7.71 -14.06
CA GLN A 516 19.88 9.09 -14.55
C GLN A 516 18.78 10.01 -14.03
N LEU A 517 17.52 9.58 -14.06
CA LEU A 517 16.40 10.35 -13.55
C LEU A 517 16.56 10.63 -12.05
N VAL A 518 16.90 9.61 -11.25
CA VAL A 518 17.11 9.77 -9.81
C VAL A 518 18.26 10.74 -9.53
N LYS A 519 19.39 10.64 -10.25
CA LYS A 519 20.52 11.57 -10.09
C LYS A 519 20.17 13.02 -10.47
N ILE A 520 19.40 13.21 -11.53
CA ILE A 520 18.96 14.56 -11.93
C ILE A 520 18.05 15.12 -10.83
N CYS A 521 17.06 14.35 -10.37
CA CYS A 521 16.15 14.80 -9.32
C CYS A 521 16.89 15.07 -8.00
N SER A 522 17.80 14.17 -7.59
CA SER A 522 18.58 14.33 -6.36
C SER A 522 19.46 15.57 -6.40
N SER A 523 20.08 15.88 -7.55
CA SER A 523 20.91 17.08 -7.72
C SER A 523 20.18 18.41 -7.56
N LEU A 524 18.85 18.42 -7.69
CA LEU A 524 18.01 19.61 -7.48
C LEU A 524 17.68 19.84 -6.00
N HIS A 525 17.90 18.85 -5.14
CA HIS A 525 17.71 18.98 -3.70
C HIS A 525 19.02 19.38 -3.02
N ALA A 526 18.94 20.26 -2.02
CA ALA A 526 20.11 20.70 -1.24
C ALA A 526 20.84 19.53 -0.54
N ALA A 527 20.10 18.48 -0.16
CA ALA A 527 20.65 17.27 0.45
C ALA A 527 21.19 16.24 -0.56
N GLY A 528 21.15 16.52 -1.87
CA GLY A 528 21.66 15.64 -2.92
C GLY A 528 21.03 14.23 -2.87
N ASP A 529 21.87 13.20 -2.96
CA ASP A 529 21.43 11.80 -2.91
C ASP A 529 20.79 11.40 -1.56
N SER A 530 21.10 12.12 -0.48
CA SER A 530 20.49 11.91 0.83
C SER A 530 19.02 12.39 0.87
N ALA A 531 18.59 13.20 -0.10
CA ALA A 531 17.19 13.59 -0.26
C ALA A 531 16.32 12.46 -0.83
N VAL A 532 16.93 11.46 -1.46
CA VAL A 532 16.24 10.34 -2.10
C VAL A 532 15.81 9.34 -1.03
N PRO A 533 14.51 9.04 -0.89
CA PRO A 533 14.04 8.10 0.11
C PRO A 533 14.58 6.69 -0.12
N PHE A 534 14.87 5.98 0.98
CA PHE A 534 15.40 4.61 0.97
C PHE A 534 14.62 3.67 0.04
N ASN A 535 13.28 3.78 0.01
CA ASN A 535 12.41 2.93 -0.80
C ASN A 535 12.60 3.09 -2.33
N VAL A 536 13.11 4.24 -2.80
CA VAL A 536 13.46 4.46 -4.21
C VAL A 536 14.75 3.72 -4.53
N TRP A 537 15.76 3.84 -3.67
CA TRP A 537 17.02 3.11 -3.79
C TRP A 537 16.84 1.60 -3.73
N THR A 538 16.01 1.09 -2.81
CA THR A 538 15.71 -0.35 -2.77
C THR A 538 14.92 -0.81 -3.97
N SER A 539 14.06 0.03 -4.55
CA SER A 539 13.33 -0.29 -5.77
C SER A 539 14.25 -0.41 -6.99
N LEU A 540 15.29 0.45 -7.07
CA LEU A 540 16.36 0.33 -8.06
C LEU A 540 17.19 -0.94 -7.82
N LEU A 541 17.57 -1.24 -6.58
CA LEU A 541 18.35 -2.43 -6.25
C LEU A 541 17.59 -3.72 -6.63
N ARG A 542 16.30 -3.80 -6.29
CA ARG A 542 15.43 -4.92 -6.70
C ARG A 542 15.36 -5.07 -8.21
N ARG A 543 15.48 -3.96 -8.95
CA ARG A 543 15.44 -3.99 -10.40
C ARG A 543 16.75 -4.52 -10.97
N CYS A 544 17.89 -4.01 -10.50
CA CYS A 544 19.20 -4.56 -10.85
C CYS A 544 19.24 -6.08 -10.57
N ALA A 545 18.75 -6.49 -9.40
CA ALA A 545 18.65 -7.89 -9.02
C ALA A 545 17.75 -8.72 -9.95
N ARG A 546 16.59 -8.19 -10.36
CA ARG A 546 15.65 -8.89 -11.26
C ARG A 546 16.17 -9.00 -12.69
N GLU A 547 16.88 -7.99 -13.17
CA GLU A 547 17.50 -7.95 -14.50
C GLU A 547 18.87 -8.65 -14.51
N TYR A 548 19.30 -9.22 -13.38
CA TYR A 548 20.60 -9.88 -13.18
C TYR A 548 21.82 -9.01 -13.53
N LEU A 549 21.72 -7.71 -13.24
CA LEU A 549 22.80 -6.75 -13.37
C LEU A 549 23.66 -6.80 -12.09
N LEU A 550 24.53 -7.80 -12.00
CA LEU A 550 25.26 -8.15 -10.78
C LEU A 550 26.17 -7.02 -10.29
N ASP A 551 26.95 -6.42 -11.19
CA ASP A 551 27.92 -5.37 -10.85
C ASP A 551 27.23 -4.09 -10.39
N GLU A 552 26.15 -3.69 -11.07
CA GLU A 552 25.32 -2.55 -10.70
C GLU A 552 24.60 -2.78 -9.38
N ALA A 553 24.10 -4.00 -9.13
CA ALA A 553 23.45 -4.35 -7.88
C ALA A 553 24.44 -4.32 -6.71
N ALA A 554 25.62 -4.92 -6.86
CA ALA A 554 26.67 -4.91 -5.83
C ALA A 554 27.15 -3.49 -5.52
N SER A 555 27.39 -2.68 -6.56
CA SER A 555 27.79 -1.28 -6.41
C SER A 555 26.72 -0.45 -5.70
N LEU A 556 25.44 -0.65 -6.05
CA LEU A 556 24.33 0.06 -5.44
C LEU A 556 24.10 -0.39 -3.99
N PHE A 557 24.23 -1.69 -3.70
CA PHE A 557 24.14 -2.23 -2.35
C PHE A 557 25.20 -1.63 -1.43
N LEU A 558 26.46 -1.57 -1.88
CA LEU A 558 27.55 -0.92 -1.16
C LEU A 558 27.33 0.59 -0.98
N PHE A 559 26.85 1.27 -2.01
CA PHE A 559 26.52 2.69 -1.95
C PHE A 559 25.48 2.97 -0.87
N ILE A 560 24.35 2.24 -0.87
CA ILE A 560 23.26 2.45 0.09
C ILE A 560 23.76 2.24 1.52
N ARG A 561 24.54 1.17 1.76
CA ARG A 561 25.08 0.86 3.09
C ARG A 561 26.05 1.92 3.61
N LYS A 562 26.86 2.52 2.74
CA LYS A 562 27.84 3.55 3.13
C LYS A 562 27.21 4.93 3.29
N GLN A 563 26.20 5.25 2.47
CA GLN A 563 25.60 6.58 2.42
C GLN A 563 24.53 6.79 3.49
N PHE A 564 23.80 5.73 3.88
CA PHE A 564 22.63 5.84 4.76
C PHE A 564 22.82 5.16 6.10
N ALA A 565 22.34 5.79 7.18
CA ALA A 565 22.20 5.16 8.48
C ALA A 565 20.98 4.22 8.47
N LEU A 566 21.21 2.94 8.20
CA LEU A 566 20.15 1.95 8.02
C LEU A 566 19.53 1.53 9.36
N ARG A 567 18.21 1.36 9.36
CA ARG A 567 17.48 0.66 10.44
C ARG A 567 17.59 -0.86 10.25
N LYS A 568 17.40 -1.63 11.33
CA LYS A 568 17.33 -3.11 11.30
C LYS A 568 16.47 -3.69 10.15
N PRO A 569 15.20 -3.26 9.95
CA PRO A 569 14.36 -3.80 8.87
C PRO A 569 14.85 -3.40 7.47
N GLU A 570 15.45 -2.20 7.33
CA GLU A 570 15.98 -1.71 6.06
C GLU A 570 17.20 -2.52 5.63
N LYS A 571 18.14 -2.76 6.55
CA LYS A 571 19.30 -3.61 6.26
C LYS A 571 18.88 -5.04 5.93
N ARG A 572 17.96 -5.63 6.70
CA ARG A 572 17.40 -6.95 6.39
C ARG A 572 16.84 -7.00 4.97
N GLU A 573 16.11 -5.97 4.54
CA GLU A 573 15.54 -5.90 3.20
C GLU A 573 16.62 -5.88 2.12
N LEU A 574 17.70 -5.12 2.30
CA LEU A 574 18.82 -5.09 1.36
C LEU A 574 19.51 -6.46 1.23
N VAL A 575 19.78 -7.10 2.38
CA VAL A 575 20.41 -8.43 2.43
C VAL A 575 19.53 -9.46 1.71
N GLU A 576 18.23 -9.46 1.98
CA GLU A 576 17.27 -10.36 1.32
C GLU A 576 17.25 -10.15 -0.20
N ILE A 577 17.30 -8.89 -0.68
CA ILE A 577 17.33 -8.58 -2.12
C ILE A 577 18.58 -9.18 -2.77
N MET A 578 19.75 -8.99 -2.15
CA MET A 578 21.03 -9.50 -2.67
C MET A 578 21.09 -11.02 -2.64
N MET A 579 20.72 -11.65 -1.52
CA MET A 579 20.64 -13.12 -1.43
C MET A 579 19.68 -13.69 -2.48
N ARG A 580 18.52 -13.06 -2.66
CA ARG A 580 17.53 -13.50 -3.65
C ARG A 580 18.06 -13.38 -5.08
N MET A 581 18.83 -12.34 -5.40
CA MET A 581 19.44 -12.18 -6.73
C MET A 581 20.25 -13.41 -7.11
N TYR A 582 21.21 -13.80 -6.26
CA TYR A 582 22.09 -14.94 -6.51
C TYR A 582 21.34 -16.28 -6.41
N ALA A 583 20.40 -16.41 -5.48
CA ALA A 583 19.58 -17.62 -5.31
C ALA A 583 18.58 -17.88 -6.46
N THR A 584 18.32 -16.88 -7.31
CA THR A 584 17.35 -16.99 -8.41
C THR A 584 17.98 -16.85 -9.79
N LEU A 585 19.31 -16.88 -9.89
CA LEU A 585 20.01 -17.02 -11.16
C LEU A 585 19.61 -18.33 -11.87
N PRO A 586 19.71 -18.41 -13.21
CA PRO A 586 19.48 -19.65 -13.95
C PRO A 586 20.29 -20.83 -13.40
N THR A 587 21.53 -20.54 -12.99
CA THR A 587 22.36 -21.38 -12.15
C THR A 587 22.56 -20.64 -10.82
N PRO A 588 21.94 -21.10 -9.71
CA PRO A 588 22.11 -20.45 -8.43
C PRO A 588 23.59 -20.37 -8.04
N ASP A 589 23.99 -19.25 -7.45
CA ASP A 589 25.36 -19.04 -6.96
C ASP A 589 25.35 -19.19 -5.43
N PHE A 590 25.54 -20.43 -4.98
CA PHE A 590 25.49 -20.76 -3.56
C PHE A 590 26.58 -20.04 -2.75
N SER A 591 27.78 -19.93 -3.31
CA SER A 591 28.92 -19.29 -2.66
C SER A 591 28.62 -17.84 -2.33
N SER A 592 28.11 -17.08 -3.31
CA SER A 592 27.77 -15.67 -3.11
C SER A 592 26.63 -15.47 -2.10
N VAL A 593 25.61 -16.35 -2.10
CA VAL A 593 24.51 -16.27 -1.12
C VAL A 593 25.02 -16.55 0.30
N ILE A 594 25.89 -17.55 0.45
CA ILE A 594 26.54 -17.88 1.72
C ILE A 594 27.42 -16.73 2.21
N GLU A 595 28.23 -16.13 1.34
CA GLU A 595 29.12 -15.03 1.69
C GLU A 595 28.32 -13.83 2.23
N ILE A 596 27.23 -13.45 1.55
CA ILE A 596 26.31 -12.40 2.00
C ILE A 596 25.70 -12.73 3.36
N PHE A 597 25.31 -13.99 3.59
CA PHE A 597 24.75 -14.42 4.86
C PHE A 597 25.79 -14.35 5.99
N PHE A 598 27.01 -14.86 5.76
CA PHE A 598 28.11 -14.76 6.73
C PHE A 598 28.48 -13.32 7.04
N GLU A 599 28.65 -12.47 6.03
CA GLU A 599 29.07 -11.08 6.22
C GLU A 599 27.99 -10.28 6.97
N HIS A 600 26.72 -10.43 6.60
CA HIS A 600 25.67 -9.51 7.06
C HIS A 600 24.72 -10.03 8.13
N VAL A 601 24.59 -11.34 8.28
CA VAL A 601 23.73 -11.96 9.29
C VAL A 601 24.57 -12.42 10.48
N LEU A 602 25.65 -13.17 10.23
CA LEU A 602 26.48 -13.74 11.30
C LEU A 602 27.51 -12.75 11.84
N ASN A 603 28.31 -12.12 10.98
CA ASN A 603 29.45 -11.30 11.40
C ASN A 603 29.16 -9.79 11.45
N THR A 604 27.96 -9.35 11.03
CA THR A 604 27.44 -7.96 11.00
C THR A 604 28.52 -6.85 10.98
N PRO A 605 28.73 -6.15 9.86
CA PRO A 605 29.78 -5.13 9.75
C PRO A 605 29.67 -4.03 10.82
N LYS A 606 30.81 -3.54 11.30
CA LYS A 606 30.88 -2.50 12.35
C LYS A 606 30.13 -1.24 11.92
N GLY A 607 29.28 -0.72 12.80
CA GLY A 607 28.48 0.48 12.56
C GLY A 607 27.15 0.23 11.87
N GLU A 608 26.85 -1.00 11.47
CA GLU A 608 25.57 -1.37 10.87
C GLU A 608 24.66 -2.11 11.87
N PRO A 609 23.32 -2.03 11.74
CA PRO A 609 22.42 -2.82 12.57
C PRO A 609 22.63 -4.33 12.33
N ALA A 610 22.45 -5.15 13.37
CA ALA A 610 22.42 -6.61 13.23
C ALA A 610 21.15 -7.08 12.52
N VAL A 611 21.29 -8.08 11.65
CA VAL A 611 20.17 -8.75 10.96
C VAL A 611 19.97 -10.11 11.63
N ALA A 612 18.76 -10.36 12.12
CA ALA A 612 18.42 -11.68 12.66
C ALA A 612 18.24 -12.67 11.51
N ALA A 613 18.76 -13.88 11.66
CA ALA A 613 18.48 -14.98 10.76
C ALA A 613 17.00 -15.37 10.91
N ASP A 614 16.28 -15.46 9.79
CA ASP A 614 14.87 -15.86 9.79
C ASP A 614 14.61 -16.93 8.73
N CYS A 615 13.41 -17.52 8.77
CA CYS A 615 13.03 -18.60 7.87
C CYS A 615 13.17 -18.19 6.39
N ALA A 616 12.90 -16.92 6.06
CA ALA A 616 13.00 -16.43 4.68
C ALA A 616 14.46 -16.41 4.17
N LEU A 617 15.42 -15.97 4.99
CA LEU A 617 16.83 -15.99 4.62
C LEU A 617 17.39 -17.42 4.51
N TYR A 618 17.00 -18.32 5.43
CA TYR A 618 17.35 -19.74 5.35
C TYR A 618 16.74 -20.43 4.12
N ASN A 619 15.48 -20.14 3.79
CA ASN A 619 14.85 -20.65 2.57
C ASN A 619 15.57 -20.18 1.28
N LEU A 620 16.14 -18.97 1.27
CA LEU A 620 16.98 -18.51 0.16
C LEU A 620 18.29 -19.30 0.05
N LEU A 621 18.95 -19.60 1.18
CA LEU A 621 20.14 -20.46 1.20
C LEU A 621 19.83 -21.88 0.71
N ILE A 622 18.74 -22.47 1.19
CA ILE A 622 18.27 -23.81 0.79
C ILE A 622 17.99 -23.84 -0.71
N LYS A 623 17.34 -22.80 -1.24
CA LYS A 623 17.05 -22.67 -2.67
C LYS A 623 18.32 -22.51 -3.51
N ALA A 624 19.32 -21.81 -2.99
CA ALA A 624 20.59 -21.58 -3.68
C ALA A 624 21.54 -22.78 -3.62
N ALA A 625 21.29 -23.76 -2.74
CA ALA A 625 22.22 -24.85 -2.45
C ALA A 625 22.58 -25.69 -3.68
N ASP A 626 23.88 -25.86 -3.91
CA ASP A 626 24.43 -26.63 -5.06
C ASP A 626 24.10 -28.13 -5.00
N SER A 627 23.69 -28.64 -3.83
CA SER A 627 23.30 -30.03 -3.65
C SER A 627 22.19 -30.18 -2.62
N ARG A 628 21.42 -31.26 -2.75
CA ARG A 628 20.41 -31.66 -1.75
C ARG A 628 21.01 -31.86 -0.35
N ASN A 629 22.25 -32.34 -0.27
CA ASN A 629 22.94 -32.49 1.01
C ASN A 629 23.23 -31.14 1.66
N ALA A 630 23.72 -30.16 0.89
CA ALA A 630 23.95 -28.80 1.39
C ALA A 630 22.65 -28.13 1.83
N ALA A 631 21.59 -28.26 1.01
CA ALA A 631 20.25 -27.78 1.34
C ALA A 631 19.73 -28.37 2.67
N MET A 632 19.98 -29.67 2.89
CA MET A 632 19.60 -30.35 4.13
C MET A 632 20.40 -29.88 5.34
N MET A 633 21.70 -29.66 5.18
CA MET A 633 22.54 -29.13 6.26
C MET A 633 22.11 -27.71 6.66
N ILE A 634 21.76 -26.86 5.69
CA ILE A 634 21.24 -25.52 5.96
C ILE A 634 19.90 -25.56 6.68
N PHE A 635 19.02 -26.47 6.29
CA PHE A 635 17.75 -26.67 6.98
C PHE A 635 17.98 -27.05 8.46
N LEU A 636 18.89 -27.99 8.72
CA LEU A 636 19.26 -28.38 10.08
C LEU A 636 19.90 -27.25 10.88
N GLU A 637 20.77 -26.45 10.26
CA GLU A 637 21.36 -25.25 10.86
C GLU A 637 20.28 -24.23 11.25
N GLY A 638 19.30 -23.98 10.39
CA GLY A 638 18.16 -23.12 10.70
C GLY A 638 17.38 -23.62 11.92
N CYS A 639 17.15 -24.93 12.02
CA CYS A 639 16.50 -25.52 13.19
C CYS A 639 17.36 -25.42 14.46
N ALA A 640 18.68 -25.68 14.37
CA ALA A 640 19.60 -25.63 15.49
C ALA A 640 19.73 -24.21 16.07
N THR A 641 19.68 -23.19 15.21
CA THR A 641 19.66 -21.77 15.60
C THR A 641 18.30 -21.29 16.14
N GLY A 642 17.31 -22.18 16.26
CA GLY A 642 15.99 -21.86 16.79
C GLY A 642 15.04 -21.19 15.79
N VAL A 643 15.38 -21.17 14.49
CA VAL A 643 14.49 -20.65 13.45
C VAL A 643 13.40 -21.67 13.13
N GLY A 644 12.14 -21.22 13.22
CA GLY A 644 10.97 -22.04 12.85
C GLY A 644 10.89 -22.25 11.34
N MET A 645 11.54 -23.29 10.84
CA MET A 645 11.52 -23.67 9.42
C MET A 645 10.18 -24.26 8.99
N ASP A 646 9.79 -23.99 7.73
CA ASP A 646 8.50 -24.41 7.18
C ASP A 646 8.43 -25.93 6.91
N VAL A 647 7.28 -26.53 7.21
CA VAL A 647 7.00 -27.95 6.93
C VAL A 647 7.09 -28.25 5.43
N GLU A 648 6.62 -27.32 4.60
CA GLU A 648 6.67 -27.47 3.14
C GLU A 648 8.12 -27.56 2.63
N THR A 649 9.02 -26.73 3.17
CA THR A 649 10.46 -26.80 2.85
C THR A 649 11.04 -28.17 3.22
N PHE A 650 10.69 -28.70 4.39
CA PHE A 650 11.10 -30.02 4.83
C PHE A 650 10.60 -31.13 3.90
N GLU A 651 9.32 -31.12 3.54
CA GLU A 651 8.72 -32.11 2.62
C GLU A 651 9.37 -32.05 1.23
N ASN A 652 9.60 -30.84 0.71
CA ASN A 652 10.28 -30.63 -0.58
C ASN A 652 11.70 -31.21 -0.58
N LEU A 653 12.45 -31.02 0.51
CA LEU A 653 13.79 -31.59 0.69
C LEU A 653 13.79 -33.11 0.83
N LEU A 654 12.65 -33.73 1.15
CA LEU A 654 12.52 -35.17 1.44
C LEU A 654 11.89 -36.03 0.33
N SER A 655 11.33 -35.42 -0.71
CA SER A 655 10.51 -36.08 -1.76
C SER A 655 10.92 -37.54 -2.15
N SER A 656 9.88 -38.40 -2.18
CA SER A 656 9.74 -39.84 -2.53
C SER A 656 10.29 -40.94 -1.60
N HIS A 657 11.22 -40.67 -0.69
CA HIS A 657 11.68 -41.67 0.30
C HIS A 657 11.79 -41.08 1.70
N SER A 658 10.62 -40.80 2.30
CA SER A 658 10.51 -40.17 3.63
C SER A 658 11.27 -40.95 4.72
N PHE A 659 11.12 -42.27 4.79
CA PHE A 659 11.71 -43.07 5.88
C PHE A 659 13.24 -43.22 5.80
N SER A 660 13.79 -43.40 4.59
CA SER A 660 15.24 -43.48 4.38
C SER A 660 15.91 -42.13 4.64
N SER A 661 15.30 -41.04 4.16
CA SER A 661 15.84 -39.70 4.21
C SER A 661 15.78 -39.10 5.63
N VAL A 662 14.70 -39.35 6.38
CA VAL A 662 14.58 -38.96 7.80
C VAL A 662 15.65 -39.63 8.67
N SER A 663 15.91 -40.93 8.46
CA SER A 663 16.99 -41.64 9.18
C SER A 663 18.40 -41.15 8.82
N SER A 664 18.57 -40.54 7.65
CA SER A 664 19.84 -39.93 7.23
C SER A 664 20.01 -38.51 7.79
N LEU A 665 18.91 -37.78 7.94
CA LEU A 665 18.81 -36.46 8.56
C LEU A 665 19.11 -36.51 10.06
N SER A 666 18.51 -37.47 10.76
CA SER A 666 18.76 -37.66 12.20
C SER A 666 20.24 -37.98 12.50
N ARG A 667 20.96 -38.58 11.55
CA ARG A 667 22.41 -38.84 11.66
C ARG A 667 23.28 -37.60 11.40
N LYS A 668 22.72 -36.55 10.79
CA LYS A 668 23.42 -35.32 10.41
C LYS A 668 23.10 -34.13 11.32
N LEU A 669 22.32 -34.35 12.38
CA LEU A 669 22.02 -33.32 13.37
C LEU A 669 23.33 -32.76 13.98
N PRO A 670 23.47 -31.42 14.07
CA PRO A 670 24.55 -30.75 14.79
C PRO A 670 24.63 -31.21 16.24
N TYR A 671 25.83 -31.24 16.84
CA TYR A 671 26.04 -31.72 18.21
C TYR A 671 25.41 -30.84 19.29
N ASP A 672 25.12 -29.58 18.97
CA ASP A 672 24.45 -28.56 19.78
C ASP A 672 22.94 -28.45 19.47
N TYR A 673 22.39 -29.40 18.70
CA TYR A 673 20.96 -29.44 18.41
C TYR A 673 20.15 -29.68 19.70
N VAL A 674 19.41 -28.67 20.13
CA VAL A 674 18.45 -28.75 21.24
C VAL A 674 17.09 -29.19 20.69
N SER A 675 16.39 -30.11 21.36
CA SER A 675 15.10 -30.67 20.92
C SER A 675 14.08 -29.57 20.60
N THR A 676 13.80 -29.32 19.31
CA THR A 676 12.85 -28.30 18.84
C THR A 676 11.63 -28.94 18.18
N LYS A 677 10.69 -28.12 17.67
CA LYS A 677 9.55 -28.53 16.83
C LYS A 677 9.94 -29.46 15.66
N LEU A 678 11.21 -29.46 15.23
CA LEU A 678 11.74 -30.41 14.26
C LEU A 678 11.63 -31.87 14.72
N ASP A 679 11.69 -32.17 16.02
CA ASP A 679 11.52 -33.53 16.55
C ASP A 679 10.10 -34.06 16.29
N THR A 680 9.09 -33.19 16.40
CA THR A 680 7.71 -33.54 16.05
C THR A 680 7.54 -33.80 14.56
N GLN A 681 8.27 -33.06 13.71
CA GLN A 681 8.25 -33.24 12.25
C GLN A 681 9.04 -34.51 11.81
N LEU A 682 10.15 -34.82 12.48
CA LEU A 682 10.95 -36.04 12.30
C LEU A 682 10.35 -37.27 12.99
N ARG A 683 9.25 -37.11 13.76
CA ARG A 683 8.64 -38.13 14.63
C ARG A 683 9.63 -38.75 15.62
N ILE A 684 10.56 -37.95 16.12
CA ILE A 684 11.44 -38.33 17.22
C ILE A 684 10.61 -38.23 18.51
N PRO A 685 10.41 -39.34 19.26
CA PRO A 685 9.64 -39.30 20.49
C PRO A 685 10.27 -38.34 21.51
N ALA A 686 9.45 -37.53 22.18
CA ALA A 686 9.91 -36.50 23.13
C ALA A 686 10.75 -37.04 24.32
N ASN A 687 10.70 -38.35 24.54
CA ASN A 687 11.44 -39.07 25.57
C ASN A 687 12.76 -39.69 25.06
N VAL A 688 13.18 -39.39 23.82
CA VAL A 688 14.35 -40.03 23.19
C VAL A 688 15.28 -38.97 22.62
N ASP A 689 16.49 -38.91 23.16
CA ASP A 689 17.57 -38.07 22.64
C ASP A 689 18.01 -38.59 21.25
N ALA A 690 17.98 -37.70 20.27
CA ALA A 690 18.36 -37.97 18.89
C ALA A 690 19.85 -38.38 18.78
N HIS A 691 20.70 -37.89 19.68
CA HIS A 691 22.13 -38.23 19.75
C HIS A 691 22.35 -39.66 20.26
N LEU A 692 21.60 -40.08 21.29
CA LEU A 692 21.62 -41.46 21.79
C LEU A 692 21.25 -42.48 20.71
N ARG A 693 20.24 -42.21 19.87
CA ARG A 693 19.92 -43.08 18.72
C ARG A 693 20.99 -43.07 17.64
N ARG A 694 21.68 -41.95 17.41
CA ARG A 694 22.79 -41.87 16.45
C ARG A 694 23.94 -42.76 16.90
N GLU A 695 24.29 -42.71 18.19
CA GLU A 695 25.34 -43.56 18.78
C GLU A 695 24.93 -45.04 18.82
N GLU A 696 23.71 -45.36 19.25
CA GLU A 696 23.21 -46.74 19.26
C GLU A 696 23.18 -47.36 17.85
N ALA A 697 22.78 -46.59 16.84
CA ALA A 697 22.77 -47.04 15.44
C ALA A 697 24.18 -47.19 14.85
N GLN A 698 25.16 -46.40 15.32
CA GLN A 698 26.57 -46.55 14.94
C GLN A 698 27.19 -47.78 15.60
N ARG A 699 26.96 -47.97 16.91
CA ARG A 699 27.38 -49.17 17.66
C ARG A 699 26.79 -50.46 17.09
N ALA A 700 25.49 -50.46 16.77
CA ALA A 700 24.81 -51.63 16.18
C ALA A 700 25.35 -52.05 14.80
N ARG A 701 26.13 -51.18 14.13
CA ARG A 701 26.75 -51.45 12.82
C ARG A 701 28.25 -51.67 12.89
N GLY A 702 28.83 -51.74 14.10
CA GLY A 702 30.26 -51.92 14.32
C GLY A 702 31.12 -50.76 13.81
N LYS A 703 30.55 -49.54 13.69
CA LYS A 703 31.31 -48.34 13.34
C LYS A 703 31.77 -47.65 14.61
N ALA A 704 33.03 -47.22 14.63
CA ALA A 704 33.62 -46.50 15.76
C ALA A 704 32.80 -45.25 16.09
N VAL A 705 32.54 -45.05 17.38
CA VAL A 705 31.91 -43.84 17.91
C VAL A 705 33.05 -42.89 18.24
N HIS A 706 33.07 -41.72 17.61
CA HIS A 706 34.08 -40.69 17.88
C HIS A 706 33.52 -39.71 18.93
N ASP A 707 34.30 -39.46 19.98
CA ASP A 707 34.00 -38.40 20.95
C ASP A 707 34.37 -37.02 20.37
N SER A 708 33.94 -35.96 21.05
CA SER A 708 34.07 -34.52 20.79
C SER A 708 35.47 -33.98 20.46
N THR A 709 36.51 -34.82 20.48
CA THR A 709 37.89 -34.51 20.05
C THR A 709 38.33 -35.25 18.77
N GLY A 710 37.50 -36.12 18.20
CA GLY A 710 37.82 -36.94 17.03
C GLY A 710 38.48 -38.29 17.36
N ASP A 711 38.75 -38.58 18.63
CA ASP A 711 39.30 -39.87 19.04
C ASP A 711 38.21 -40.96 19.11
N SER A 712 38.55 -42.14 18.61
CA SER A 712 37.71 -43.34 18.64
C SER A 712 37.85 -44.05 19.99
N ASN A 713 36.74 -44.33 20.66
CA ASN A 713 36.68 -45.34 21.74
C ASN A 713 36.47 -46.74 21.18
#